data_AF-A0A6J2WA38-F1
#
_entry.id   AF-A0A6J2WA38-F1
#
_cell.length_a   1.000
_cell.length_b   1.000
_cell.length_c   1.000
_cell.angle_alpha   90.00
_cell.angle_beta   90.00
_cell.angle_gamma   90.00
#
_symmetry.space_group_name_H-M   'P 1'
#
loop_
_entity.id
_entity.type
_entity.pdbx_description
1 polymer ?
#
loop_
_entity_poly.entity_id
_entity_poly.type
_entity_poly.pdbx_seq_one_letter_code
_entity_poly.pdbx_strand_id
1 'polypeptide(L)'
;MFADSQNQNDVVSPNQQEGQNQQNNPPPQTYSRTTHRFKKNVITEDYKLTGLVLGLGINGKVLEIVQKSSGVKYALKMLQDSPKARREAELHCRASACQRIVQIADVYENFYQGKKCLLLVMEYMDGGELFSRIQARGEQAFTEREASDIMRSIGEAIEFLHAINIAHRDLKPENLLYTSRQPDAELKLTDFGFAKETTAQNSLATPCYTPYYVAPEVLGPEKYDKSCDMWSLGVIMYILLCGYPPFYSNNGLAISPGMKKRIRNGQYEFPDPEWADVSSEAKQLIRCLLNTDPTERMTISEFMNHPWINQSMEVPQTPLHTSRILNEESSVWEEVKEEMTNALATMRVDYDQIKIKTIEDSSNPLLLKRRKKAASMGGTGGSLCDIYAKKTLIALCQDCPLECTCPSSYPTAMYCNNRNLRHIPYVPTRMKYVYFQNNQITTIPDGVFDNATELSWIVLHMNQLDSDKIGKNVFAKLRNLNLLYLHHNRLTSVPEGLPRSLRDLRLNHNNISLIPADAFRGMDNLTTLLLYRNAIQEVGKALQGLPLLNVLDLRGNRLRKVPDGLPERLSQLYLEFNLIEAVPDNFLSLRPALQFVRLAHNRLTDGGIPANTFNVSTLIELDLSHNKLERIPTVSTSLKNLYLQANQIKEFSLSSFCRVVDITNYSQIRVLRLEGNEISSRDVPPETVYCLRLAGSFSL
;
A
#
# COMPACT_ATOMS: atom_id res chain seq x y z
N MET A 1 -64.76 22.52 -14.07
CA MET A 1 -65.78 21.92 -13.19
C MET A 1 -65.84 20.45 -13.57
N PHE A 2 -65.01 19.62 -12.93
CA PHE A 2 -65.37 18.79 -11.76
C PHE A 2 -66.54 17.86 -12.06
N ALA A 3 -66.28 16.55 -12.01
CA ALA A 3 -66.91 15.71 -11.00
C ALA A 3 -66.22 14.35 -10.95
N ASP A 4 -65.74 14.03 -9.75
CA ASP A 4 -65.20 12.77 -9.30
C ASP A 4 -66.25 11.68 -9.19
N SER A 5 -65.75 10.46 -9.33
CA SER A 5 -66.34 9.18 -8.99
C SER A 5 -66.28 8.87 -7.49
N GLN A 6 -67.30 8.18 -6.97
CA GLN A 6 -67.12 7.10 -6.00
C GLN A 6 -68.17 6.02 -6.25
N ASN A 7 -67.76 4.76 -6.34
CA ASN A 7 -68.52 3.69 -5.71
C ASN A 7 -67.70 2.43 -5.44
N GLN A 8 -68.14 1.76 -4.37
CA GLN A 8 -67.58 0.61 -3.66
C GLN A 8 -68.02 -0.75 -4.24
N ASN A 9 -67.26 -1.76 -3.79
CA ASN A 9 -67.63 -3.14 -3.44
C ASN A 9 -67.38 -4.28 -4.44
N ASP A 10 -66.48 -5.15 -3.96
CA ASP A 10 -66.08 -6.48 -4.41
C ASP A 10 -67.24 -7.49 -4.52
N VAL A 11 -67.17 -8.43 -5.46
CA VAL A 11 -67.22 -9.90 -5.25
C VAL A 11 -66.61 -10.64 -6.46
N VAL A 12 -65.88 -11.70 -6.12
CA VAL A 12 -65.06 -12.69 -6.83
C VAL A 12 -65.68 -13.41 -8.07
N SER A 13 -64.85 -13.53 -9.14
CA SER A 13 -64.57 -14.58 -10.18
C SER A 13 -65.59 -15.70 -10.53
N PRO A 14 -65.57 -16.39 -11.71
CA PRO A 14 -64.41 -16.70 -12.59
C PRO A 14 -64.66 -16.87 -14.13
N ASN A 15 -63.57 -17.23 -14.85
CA ASN A 15 -63.49 -17.97 -16.16
C ASN A 15 -63.86 -17.25 -17.46
N GLN A 16 -63.26 -17.51 -18.62
CA GLN A 16 -62.02 -18.14 -19.12
C GLN A 16 -62.14 -17.95 -20.63
N GLN A 17 -61.10 -17.50 -21.33
CA GLN A 17 -60.75 -17.93 -22.69
C GLN A 17 -59.49 -17.17 -23.15
N GLU A 18 -58.32 -17.72 -22.81
CA GLU A 18 -57.08 -17.48 -23.53
C GLU A 18 -56.80 -18.69 -24.44
N GLY A 19 -56.62 -18.42 -25.73
CA GLY A 19 -56.27 -19.40 -26.76
C GLY A 19 -55.30 -18.79 -27.76
N GLN A 20 -54.01 -18.98 -27.47
CA GLN A 20 -52.87 -19.18 -28.37
C GLN A 20 -52.73 -18.29 -29.62
N ASN A 21 -51.66 -17.49 -29.64
CA ASN A 21 -50.70 -17.54 -30.74
C ASN A 21 -49.28 -17.26 -30.22
N GLN A 22 -48.45 -18.30 -30.30
CA GLN A 22 -47.02 -18.27 -30.07
C GLN A 22 -46.35 -17.53 -31.22
N GLN A 23 -45.53 -16.51 -30.92
CA GLN A 23 -44.33 -16.20 -31.69
C GLN A 23 -43.33 -15.39 -30.86
N ASN A 24 -42.18 -16.03 -30.62
CA ASN A 24 -40.84 -15.46 -30.61
C ASN A 24 -40.43 -14.53 -29.46
N ASN A 25 -40.26 -15.11 -28.26
CA ASN A 25 -39.18 -14.67 -27.38
C ASN A 25 -37.89 -15.40 -27.80
N PRO A 26 -36.76 -14.70 -28.01
CA PRO A 26 -35.50 -15.37 -28.25
C PRO A 26 -35.13 -16.19 -27.02
N PRO A 27 -34.56 -17.40 -27.19
CA PRO A 27 -34.18 -18.24 -26.06
C PRO A 27 -33.14 -17.50 -25.20
N PRO A 28 -33.10 -17.75 -23.89
CA PRO A 28 -32.03 -17.23 -23.04
C PRO A 28 -30.71 -17.65 -23.68
N GLN A 29 -29.87 -16.67 -24.03
CA GLN A 29 -28.57 -16.94 -24.61
C GLN A 29 -27.80 -17.84 -23.63
N THR A 30 -27.78 -19.13 -23.93
CA THR A 30 -26.83 -20.07 -23.37
C THR A 30 -25.46 -19.54 -23.75
N TYR A 31 -24.80 -18.85 -22.83
CA TYR A 31 -23.38 -18.55 -22.95
C TYR A 31 -22.68 -19.88 -23.21
N SER A 32 -22.28 -20.09 -24.46
CA SER A 32 -21.51 -21.26 -24.85
C SER A 32 -20.32 -21.31 -23.90
N ARG A 33 -20.21 -22.36 -23.09
CA ARG A 33 -18.97 -22.70 -22.40
C ARG A 33 -17.94 -22.97 -23.49
N THR A 34 -17.30 -21.93 -24.01
CA THR A 34 -15.98 -22.08 -24.63
C THR A 34 -15.06 -22.47 -23.50
N THR A 35 -15.02 -23.77 -23.21
CA THR A 35 -13.90 -24.35 -22.46
C THR A 35 -12.69 -24.08 -23.34
N HIS A 36 -11.96 -22.99 -23.08
CA HIS A 36 -10.68 -22.74 -23.72
C HIS A 36 -9.80 -23.94 -23.38
N ARG A 37 -9.73 -24.89 -24.30
CA ARG A 37 -8.99 -26.13 -24.10
C ARG A 37 -7.52 -25.75 -24.15
N PHE A 38 -6.80 -25.94 -23.05
CA PHE A 38 -5.41 -25.52 -22.99
C PHE A 38 -4.61 -26.27 -24.05
N LYS A 39 -4.03 -25.51 -24.97
CA LYS A 39 -3.23 -26.01 -26.08
C LYS A 39 -1.94 -26.61 -25.55
N LYS A 40 -1.57 -27.79 -26.04
CA LYS A 40 -0.35 -28.51 -25.59
C LYS A 40 0.79 -28.43 -26.60
N ASN A 41 0.51 -28.01 -27.82
CA ASN A 41 1.54 -27.75 -28.82
C ASN A 41 2.38 -26.54 -28.41
N VAL A 42 3.58 -26.40 -28.98
CA VAL A 42 4.49 -25.33 -28.57
C VAL A 42 3.96 -24.00 -29.12
N ILE A 43 3.84 -22.98 -28.28
CA ILE A 43 3.31 -21.66 -28.66
C ILE A 43 4.05 -21.05 -29.87
N THR A 44 5.34 -21.37 -30.02
CA THR A 44 6.17 -20.89 -31.13
C THR A 44 5.79 -21.49 -32.47
N GLU A 45 4.90 -22.47 -32.54
CA GLU A 45 4.30 -22.94 -33.79
C GLU A 45 3.33 -21.91 -34.35
N ASP A 46 2.47 -21.35 -33.50
CA ASP A 46 1.37 -20.45 -33.85
C ASP A 46 1.76 -18.96 -33.79
N TYR A 47 2.66 -18.59 -32.87
CA TYR A 47 3.05 -17.22 -32.59
C TYR A 47 4.56 -17.02 -32.69
N LYS A 48 4.98 -15.83 -33.14
CA LYS A 48 6.36 -15.35 -33.10
C LYS A 48 6.56 -14.51 -31.83
N LEU A 49 7.53 -14.90 -31.00
CA LEU A 49 7.95 -14.11 -29.84
C LEU A 49 8.83 -12.95 -30.31
N THR A 50 8.49 -11.71 -29.96
CA THR A 50 9.27 -10.53 -30.38
C THR A 50 10.40 -10.19 -29.39
N GLY A 51 10.29 -10.64 -28.14
CA GLY A 51 11.21 -10.30 -27.05
C GLY A 51 10.94 -8.95 -26.38
N LEU A 52 10.03 -8.13 -26.94
CA LEU A 52 9.63 -6.87 -26.35
C LEU A 52 8.77 -7.12 -25.10
N VAL A 53 9.17 -6.54 -23.97
CA VAL A 53 8.41 -6.58 -22.72
C VAL A 53 7.39 -5.44 -22.73
N LEU A 54 6.10 -5.78 -22.63
CA LEU A 54 4.99 -4.83 -22.56
C LEU A 54 4.70 -4.38 -21.13
N GLY A 55 5.02 -5.22 -20.14
CA GLY A 55 4.80 -4.90 -18.73
C GLY A 55 5.42 -5.93 -17.77
N LEU A 56 5.60 -5.52 -16.52
CA LEU A 56 6.09 -6.35 -15.42
C LEU A 56 4.99 -6.44 -14.35
N GLY A 57 4.23 -7.54 -14.33
CA GLY A 57 3.19 -7.77 -13.32
C GLY A 57 3.70 -8.55 -12.11
N ILE A 58 2.90 -8.58 -11.04
CA ILE A 58 3.18 -9.32 -9.79
C ILE A 58 3.39 -10.83 -10.06
N ASN A 59 2.68 -11.37 -11.05
CA ASN A 59 2.72 -12.80 -11.38
C ASN A 59 3.63 -13.15 -12.58
N GLY A 60 4.26 -12.18 -13.24
CA GLY A 60 5.15 -12.46 -14.38
C GLY A 60 5.31 -11.32 -15.38
N LYS A 61 6.23 -11.50 -16.34
CA LYS A 61 6.44 -10.56 -17.45
C LYS A 61 5.35 -10.75 -18.52
N VAL A 62 4.92 -9.65 -19.13
CA VAL A 62 4.04 -9.64 -20.31
C VAL A 62 4.87 -9.28 -21.54
N LEU A 63 4.78 -10.08 -22.61
CA LEU A 63 5.58 -9.92 -23.83
C LEU A 63 4.71 -9.61 -25.05
N GLU A 64 5.22 -8.87 -26.03
CA GLU A 64 4.57 -8.75 -27.33
C GLU A 64 4.83 -10.02 -28.16
N ILE A 65 3.77 -10.56 -28.76
CA ILE A 65 3.84 -11.69 -29.67
C ILE A 65 3.01 -11.39 -30.93
N VAL A 66 3.38 -12.02 -32.04
CA VAL A 66 2.71 -11.83 -33.33
C VAL A 66 2.20 -13.17 -33.84
N GLN A 67 0.91 -13.27 -34.13
CA GLN A 67 0.34 -14.48 -34.71
C GLN A 67 0.89 -14.68 -36.13
N LYS A 68 1.42 -15.87 -36.44
CA LYS A 68 2.11 -16.10 -37.71
C LYS A 68 1.19 -16.09 -38.93
N SER A 69 -0.04 -16.56 -38.78
CA SER A 69 -1.01 -16.67 -39.87
C SER A 69 -1.56 -15.33 -40.33
N SER A 70 -1.80 -14.41 -39.39
CA SER A 70 -2.49 -13.13 -39.64
C SER A 70 -1.57 -11.91 -39.54
N GLY A 71 -0.42 -12.03 -38.85
CA GLY A 71 0.44 -10.89 -38.51
C GLY A 71 -0.10 -10.01 -37.38
N VAL A 72 -1.23 -10.38 -36.76
CA VAL A 72 -1.85 -9.60 -35.68
C VAL A 72 -1.03 -9.70 -34.39
N LYS A 73 -0.90 -8.56 -33.69
CA LYS A 73 -0.20 -8.46 -32.40
C LYS A 73 -1.09 -8.91 -31.25
N TYR A 74 -0.47 -9.56 -30.28
CA TYR A 74 -1.07 -10.00 -29.02
C TYR A 74 -0.11 -9.74 -27.85
N ALA A 75 -0.63 -9.77 -26.63
CA ALA A 75 0.13 -9.76 -25.39
C ALA A 75 0.23 -11.18 -24.81
N LEU A 76 1.40 -11.57 -24.34
CA LEU A 76 1.66 -12.89 -23.76
C LEU A 76 2.01 -12.77 -22.27
N LYS A 77 1.15 -13.26 -21.39
CA LYS A 77 1.44 -13.40 -19.96
C LYS A 77 1.94 -14.81 -19.66
N MET A 78 3.10 -14.91 -19.03
CA MET A 78 3.71 -16.19 -18.66
C MET A 78 3.56 -16.44 -17.15
N LEU A 79 2.91 -17.53 -16.77
CA LEU A 79 2.71 -17.95 -15.39
C LEU A 79 3.35 -19.32 -15.14
N GLN A 80 3.93 -19.53 -13.96
CA GLN A 80 4.33 -20.88 -13.55
C GLN A 80 3.06 -21.71 -13.27
N ASP A 81 2.97 -22.91 -13.86
CA ASP A 81 1.79 -23.76 -13.71
C ASP A 81 1.60 -24.15 -12.23
N SER A 82 0.48 -23.73 -11.68
CA SER A 82 0.07 -23.95 -10.29
C SER A 82 -1.45 -23.88 -10.20
N PRO A 83 -2.08 -24.42 -9.14
CA PRO A 83 -3.52 -24.30 -8.94
C PRO A 83 -4.02 -22.85 -8.95
N LYS A 84 -3.22 -21.91 -8.42
CA LYS A 84 -3.53 -20.47 -8.44
C LYS A 84 -3.52 -19.90 -9.87
N ALA A 85 -2.47 -20.21 -10.65
CA ALA A 85 -2.35 -19.75 -12.03
C ALA A 85 -3.43 -20.34 -12.95
N ARG A 86 -3.83 -21.61 -12.74
CA ARG A 86 -4.94 -22.23 -13.48
C ARG A 86 -6.27 -21.55 -13.18
N ARG A 87 -6.53 -21.24 -11.92
CA ARG A 87 -7.72 -20.49 -11.49
C ARG A 87 -7.76 -19.10 -12.13
N GLU A 88 -6.65 -18.36 -12.09
CA GLU A 88 -6.52 -17.06 -12.76
C GLU A 88 -6.90 -17.16 -14.24
N ALA A 89 -6.31 -18.12 -14.98
CA ALA A 89 -6.59 -18.33 -16.40
C ALA A 89 -8.07 -18.69 -16.65
N GLU A 90 -8.65 -19.57 -15.84
CA GLU A 90 -10.06 -19.99 -15.99
C GLU A 90 -11.05 -18.84 -15.74
N LEU A 91 -10.83 -18.07 -14.67
CA LEU A 91 -11.68 -16.93 -14.33
C LEU A 91 -11.59 -15.84 -15.41
N HIS A 92 -10.40 -15.54 -15.92
CA HIS A 92 -10.21 -14.57 -16.99
C HIS A 92 -10.81 -15.06 -18.32
N CYS A 93 -10.72 -16.36 -18.63
CA CYS A 93 -11.39 -16.94 -19.80
C CYS A 93 -12.92 -16.75 -19.73
N ARG A 94 -13.53 -16.99 -18.56
CA ARG A 94 -14.97 -16.72 -18.34
C ARG A 94 -15.30 -15.24 -18.47
N ALA A 95 -14.41 -14.38 -17.97
CA ALA A 95 -14.58 -12.94 -18.02
C ALA A 95 -14.42 -12.33 -19.43
N SER A 96 -13.72 -13.03 -20.33
CA SER A 96 -13.45 -12.57 -21.71
C SER A 96 -14.71 -12.40 -22.57
N ALA A 97 -15.88 -12.86 -22.11
CA ALA A 97 -17.15 -12.60 -22.76
C ALA A 97 -17.65 -11.14 -22.61
N CYS A 98 -17.06 -10.36 -21.70
CA CYS A 98 -17.37 -8.94 -21.53
C CYS A 98 -16.46 -8.06 -22.40
N GLN A 99 -17.06 -7.13 -23.14
CA GLN A 99 -16.31 -6.18 -23.98
C GLN A 99 -15.37 -5.28 -23.17
N ARG A 100 -15.72 -4.96 -21.92
CA ARG A 100 -14.91 -4.12 -21.02
C ARG A 100 -13.80 -4.88 -20.29
N ILE A 101 -13.51 -6.12 -20.68
CA ILE A 101 -12.47 -6.96 -20.09
C ILE A 101 -11.54 -7.43 -21.21
N VAL A 102 -10.23 -7.42 -20.93
CA VAL A 102 -9.22 -7.88 -21.89
C VAL A 102 -9.50 -9.34 -22.28
N GLN A 103 -9.64 -9.59 -23.57
CA GLN A 103 -9.96 -10.91 -24.11
C GLN A 103 -8.75 -11.84 -24.10
N ILE A 104 -8.97 -13.10 -23.69
CA ILE A 104 -8.03 -14.21 -23.90
C ILE A 104 -8.31 -14.87 -25.25
N ALA A 105 -7.33 -14.80 -26.15
CA ALA A 105 -7.39 -15.49 -27.44
C ALA A 105 -7.04 -16.98 -27.29
N ASP A 106 -5.95 -17.28 -26.57
CA ASP A 106 -5.45 -18.65 -26.42
C ASP A 106 -4.78 -18.86 -25.05
N VAL A 107 -4.75 -20.12 -24.60
CA VAL A 107 -4.00 -20.55 -23.41
C VAL A 107 -3.18 -21.79 -23.75
N TYR A 108 -1.87 -21.74 -23.52
CA TYR A 108 -0.95 -22.86 -23.78
C TYR A 108 -0.38 -23.44 -22.47
N GLU A 109 -0.28 -24.77 -22.41
CA GLU A 109 0.51 -25.51 -21.43
C GLU A 109 1.84 -25.93 -22.06
N ASN A 110 2.92 -25.23 -21.74
CA ASN A 110 4.25 -25.47 -22.31
C ASN A 110 5.31 -25.60 -21.22
N PHE A 111 6.52 -26.03 -21.61
CA PHE A 111 7.70 -26.03 -20.74
C PHE A 111 8.61 -24.85 -21.09
N TYR A 112 9.02 -24.09 -20.09
CA TYR A 112 10.00 -23.02 -20.20
C TYR A 112 11.12 -23.24 -19.18
N GLN A 113 12.36 -23.37 -19.65
CA GLN A 113 13.54 -23.67 -18.81
C GLN A 113 13.32 -24.87 -17.86
N GLY A 114 12.70 -25.94 -18.36
CA GLY A 114 12.42 -27.16 -17.59
C GLY A 114 11.26 -27.05 -16.57
N LYS A 115 10.59 -25.88 -16.47
CA LYS A 115 9.40 -25.69 -15.64
C LYS A 115 8.14 -25.68 -16.47
N LYS A 116 7.07 -26.24 -15.93
CA LYS A 116 5.74 -26.20 -16.56
C LYS A 116 5.14 -24.79 -16.39
N CYS A 117 4.66 -24.22 -17.48
CA CYS A 117 4.13 -22.86 -17.54
C CYS A 117 2.77 -22.82 -18.25
N LEU A 118 1.94 -21.88 -17.82
CA LEU A 118 0.74 -21.45 -18.52
C LEU A 118 1.06 -20.15 -19.27
N LEU A 119 0.77 -20.13 -20.57
CA LEU A 119 1.03 -18.99 -21.43
C LEU A 119 -0.32 -18.46 -21.93
N LEU A 120 -0.72 -17.29 -21.45
CA LEU A 120 -1.99 -16.65 -21.77
C LEU A 120 -1.76 -15.63 -22.89
N VAL A 121 -2.34 -15.88 -24.06
CA VAL A 121 -2.36 -14.96 -25.20
C VAL A 121 -3.60 -14.08 -25.06
N MET A 122 -3.38 -12.79 -24.89
CA MET A 122 -4.39 -11.77 -24.65
C MET A 122 -4.40 -10.76 -25.80
N GLU A 123 -5.52 -10.09 -26.02
CA GLU A 123 -5.56 -8.96 -26.96
C GLU A 123 -4.51 -7.89 -26.59
N TYR A 124 -3.96 -7.26 -27.63
CA TYR A 124 -2.92 -6.25 -27.47
C TYR A 124 -3.55 -4.89 -27.17
N MET A 125 -3.06 -4.22 -26.13
CA MET A 125 -3.57 -2.94 -25.64
C MET A 125 -2.46 -1.87 -25.77
N ASP A 126 -2.54 -0.98 -26.77
CA ASP A 126 -1.50 0.03 -27.05
C ASP A 126 -1.89 1.46 -26.67
N GLY A 127 -3.09 1.64 -26.10
CA GLY A 127 -3.62 2.92 -25.64
C GLY A 127 -3.08 3.41 -24.30
N GLY A 128 -2.34 2.55 -23.57
CA GLY A 128 -1.77 2.88 -22.26
C GLY A 128 -2.79 2.87 -21.11
N GLU A 129 -2.31 3.21 -19.91
CA GLU A 129 -3.09 3.27 -18.69
C GLU A 129 -4.08 4.45 -18.68
N LEU A 130 -5.19 4.29 -17.97
CA LEU A 130 -6.27 5.28 -17.85
C LEU A 130 -5.74 6.70 -17.50
N PHE A 131 -4.97 6.81 -16.42
CA PHE A 131 -4.50 8.10 -15.93
C PHE A 131 -3.38 8.69 -16.78
N SER A 132 -2.51 7.86 -17.37
CA SER A 132 -1.51 8.33 -18.34
C SER A 132 -2.18 8.97 -19.57
N ARG A 133 -3.33 8.46 -19.99
CA ARG A 133 -4.10 9.05 -21.09
C ARG A 133 -4.71 10.41 -20.72
N ILE A 134 -5.20 10.55 -19.49
CA ILE A 134 -5.73 11.84 -18.98
C ILE A 134 -4.59 12.87 -18.86
N GLN A 135 -3.42 12.42 -18.42
CA GLN A 135 -2.21 13.25 -18.30
C GLN A 135 -1.71 13.75 -19.67
N ALA A 136 -1.76 12.89 -20.70
CA ALA A 136 -1.30 13.21 -22.05
C ALA A 136 -2.17 14.22 -22.82
N ARG A 137 -3.32 14.64 -22.27
CA ARG A 137 -4.25 15.59 -22.92
C ARG A 137 -3.75 17.04 -22.95
N GLY A 138 -2.66 17.37 -22.25
CA GLY A 138 -2.10 18.72 -22.22
C GLY A 138 -3.09 19.74 -21.63
N GLU A 139 -3.38 20.82 -22.37
CA GLU A 139 -4.28 21.89 -21.92
C GLU A 139 -5.78 21.60 -22.17
N GLN A 140 -6.13 20.48 -22.82
CA GLN A 140 -7.53 20.14 -23.04
C GLN A 140 -8.21 19.76 -21.72
N ALA A 141 -9.26 20.49 -21.36
CA ALA A 141 -10.01 20.25 -20.13
C ALA A 141 -10.59 18.83 -20.09
N PHE A 142 -10.36 18.14 -18.97
CA PHE A 142 -11.03 16.88 -18.63
C PHE A 142 -12.27 17.22 -17.81
N THR A 143 -13.44 16.70 -18.18
CA THR A 143 -14.72 17.15 -17.61
C THR A 143 -15.39 16.10 -16.72
N GLU A 144 -16.30 16.54 -15.84
CA GLU A 144 -17.08 15.65 -14.98
C GLU A 144 -17.88 14.60 -15.78
N ARG A 145 -18.44 14.99 -16.93
CA ARG A 145 -19.11 14.07 -17.86
C ARG A 145 -18.20 12.96 -18.38
N GLU A 146 -16.96 13.29 -18.76
CA GLU A 146 -16.00 12.29 -19.20
C GLU A 146 -15.59 11.35 -18.06
N ALA A 147 -15.46 11.88 -16.83
CA ALA A 147 -15.24 11.05 -15.64
C ALA A 147 -16.41 10.07 -15.42
N SER A 148 -17.65 10.51 -15.60
CA SER A 148 -18.84 9.64 -15.53
C SER A 148 -18.82 8.54 -16.60
N ASP A 149 -18.49 8.86 -17.86
CA ASP A 149 -18.42 7.87 -18.93
C ASP A 149 -17.32 6.81 -18.70
N ILE A 150 -16.17 7.23 -18.16
CA ILE A 150 -15.10 6.33 -17.73
C ILE A 150 -15.60 5.43 -16.59
N MET A 151 -16.21 6.01 -15.55
CA MET A 151 -16.71 5.27 -14.39
C MET A 151 -17.81 4.27 -14.77
N ARG A 152 -18.68 4.61 -15.73
CA ARG A 152 -19.65 3.68 -16.30
C ARG A 152 -18.97 2.51 -17.01
N SER A 153 -17.95 2.78 -17.83
CA SER A 153 -17.20 1.72 -18.53
C SER A 153 -16.51 0.75 -17.57
N ILE A 154 -15.96 1.25 -16.45
CA ILE A 154 -15.40 0.39 -15.39
C ILE A 154 -16.53 -0.35 -14.67
N GLY A 155 -17.65 0.32 -14.39
CA GLY A 155 -18.85 -0.25 -13.78
C GLY A 155 -19.42 -1.43 -14.56
N GLU A 156 -19.53 -1.34 -15.89
CA GLU A 156 -19.96 -2.42 -16.79
C GLU A 156 -19.07 -3.67 -16.66
N ALA A 157 -17.75 -3.49 -16.53
CA ALA A 157 -16.82 -4.61 -16.30
C ALA A 157 -17.09 -5.29 -14.95
N ILE A 158 -17.24 -4.51 -13.88
CA ILE A 158 -17.48 -5.03 -12.53
C ILE A 158 -18.87 -5.65 -12.40
N GLU A 159 -19.89 -5.06 -13.02
CA GLU A 159 -21.25 -5.59 -13.04
C GLU A 159 -21.27 -6.98 -13.68
N PHE A 160 -20.61 -7.12 -14.84
CA PHE A 160 -20.47 -8.40 -15.50
C PHE A 160 -19.79 -9.45 -14.60
N LEU A 161 -18.65 -9.09 -14.00
CA LEU A 161 -17.92 -10.01 -13.11
C LEU A 161 -18.78 -10.43 -11.92
N HIS A 162 -19.43 -9.47 -11.26
CA HIS A 162 -20.26 -9.73 -10.08
C HIS A 162 -21.50 -10.56 -10.43
N ALA A 163 -22.06 -10.42 -11.63
CA ALA A 163 -23.17 -11.23 -12.14
C ALA A 163 -22.78 -12.69 -12.37
N ILE A 164 -21.55 -12.95 -12.82
CA ILE A 164 -21.01 -14.31 -12.98
C ILE A 164 -20.27 -14.83 -11.73
N ASN A 165 -20.50 -14.18 -10.57
CA ASN A 165 -19.94 -14.51 -9.27
C ASN A 165 -18.40 -14.52 -9.24
N ILE A 166 -17.79 -13.53 -9.87
CA ILE A 166 -16.36 -13.26 -9.79
C ILE A 166 -16.17 -11.90 -9.13
N ALA A 167 -15.29 -11.83 -8.14
CA ALA A 167 -14.76 -10.56 -7.63
C ALA A 167 -13.35 -10.38 -8.16
N HIS A 168 -13.03 -9.19 -8.68
CA HIS A 168 -11.72 -8.92 -9.28
C HIS A 168 -10.65 -8.75 -8.19
N ARG A 169 -10.98 -8.00 -7.15
CA ARG A 169 -10.21 -7.70 -5.94
C ARG A 169 -8.96 -6.85 -6.15
N ASP A 170 -8.43 -6.73 -7.37
CA ASP A 170 -7.27 -5.88 -7.73
C ASP A 170 -7.63 -4.77 -8.71
N LEU A 171 -8.79 -4.14 -8.55
CA LEU A 171 -9.17 -2.98 -9.37
C LEU A 171 -8.32 -1.76 -8.96
N LYS A 172 -7.48 -1.29 -9.88
CA LYS A 172 -6.52 -0.18 -9.71
C LYS A 172 -6.12 0.45 -11.06
N PRO A 173 -5.58 1.69 -11.07
CA PRO A 173 -5.15 2.41 -12.28
C PRO A 173 -4.39 1.57 -13.30
N GLU A 174 -3.44 0.76 -12.84
CA GLU A 174 -2.51 -0.04 -13.66
C GLU A 174 -3.22 -1.19 -14.40
N ASN A 175 -4.39 -1.59 -13.90
CA ASN A 175 -5.21 -2.66 -14.46
C ASN A 175 -6.31 -2.13 -15.39
N LEU A 176 -6.32 -0.84 -15.71
CA LEU A 176 -7.29 -0.18 -16.60
C LEU A 176 -6.58 0.37 -17.83
N LEU A 177 -6.67 -0.35 -18.95
CA LEU A 177 -5.92 -0.07 -20.17
C LEU A 177 -6.86 0.29 -21.33
N TYR A 178 -6.43 1.23 -22.16
CA TYR A 178 -7.11 1.54 -23.42
C TYR A 178 -6.67 0.62 -24.55
N THR A 179 -7.62 0.24 -25.41
CA THR A 179 -7.35 -0.63 -26.57
C THR A 179 -6.36 0.00 -27.54
N SER A 180 -6.49 1.31 -27.78
CA SER A 180 -5.57 2.07 -28.64
C SER A 180 -5.43 3.53 -28.28
N ARG A 181 -4.56 4.25 -28.98
CA ARG A 181 -4.35 5.71 -28.81
C ARG A 181 -5.42 6.56 -29.51
N GLN A 182 -6.32 5.95 -30.28
CA GLN A 182 -7.37 6.66 -31.02
C GLN A 182 -8.46 7.18 -30.08
N PRO A 183 -9.11 8.33 -30.37
CA PRO A 183 -10.10 8.94 -29.46
C PRO A 183 -11.28 8.05 -29.08
N ASP A 184 -11.67 7.11 -29.94
CA ASP A 184 -12.74 6.13 -29.76
C ASP A 184 -12.30 4.85 -29.04
N ALA A 185 -11.06 4.79 -28.55
CA ALA A 185 -10.53 3.62 -27.87
C ALA A 185 -11.35 3.24 -26.62
N GLU A 186 -11.57 1.95 -26.47
CA GLU A 186 -12.31 1.39 -25.35
C GLU A 186 -11.40 1.20 -24.14
N LEU A 187 -11.93 1.51 -22.95
CA LEU A 187 -11.28 1.16 -21.68
C LEU A 187 -11.62 -0.28 -21.29
N LYS A 188 -10.61 -1.08 -20.93
CA LYS A 188 -10.78 -2.47 -20.49
C LYS A 188 -10.01 -2.79 -19.21
N LEU A 189 -10.59 -3.66 -18.40
CA LEU A 189 -10.01 -4.23 -17.19
C LEU A 189 -9.10 -5.42 -17.53
N THR A 190 -7.94 -5.51 -16.88
CA THR A 190 -6.97 -6.60 -17.00
C THR A 190 -6.52 -7.14 -15.64
N ASP A 191 -5.71 -8.20 -15.68
CA ASP A 191 -5.02 -8.87 -14.56
C ASP A 191 -5.91 -9.53 -13.48
N PHE A 192 -6.24 -10.81 -13.71
CA PHE A 192 -7.06 -11.63 -12.82
C PHE A 192 -6.26 -12.36 -11.72
N GLY A 193 -5.02 -11.95 -11.44
CA GLY A 193 -4.12 -12.64 -10.50
C GLY A 193 -4.61 -12.74 -9.05
N PHE A 194 -5.58 -11.90 -8.68
CA PHE A 194 -6.27 -11.92 -7.38
C PHE A 194 -7.77 -12.22 -7.49
N ALA A 195 -8.27 -12.43 -8.72
CA ALA A 195 -9.67 -12.70 -8.95
C ALA A 195 -10.08 -14.02 -8.30
N LYS A 196 -11.31 -14.06 -7.81
CA LYS A 196 -11.84 -15.23 -7.11
C LYS A 196 -13.32 -15.39 -7.38
N GLU A 197 -13.74 -16.65 -7.45
CA GLU A 197 -15.16 -16.98 -7.49
C GLU A 197 -15.80 -16.80 -6.11
N THR A 198 -16.93 -16.10 -6.09
CA THR A 198 -17.74 -15.83 -4.90
C THR A 198 -18.89 -16.84 -4.87
N THR A 199 -18.63 -18.10 -4.50
CA THR A 199 -19.67 -19.15 -4.39
C THR A 199 -20.18 -19.35 -2.96
N ALA A 200 -21.50 -19.57 -2.84
CA ALA A 200 -22.25 -19.89 -1.62
C ALA A 200 -21.99 -21.27 -1.01
N GLN A 201 -21.09 -22.08 -1.56
CA GLN A 201 -20.92 -23.48 -1.19
C GLN A 201 -19.70 -23.71 -0.33
N ASN A 202 -19.87 -23.40 0.97
CA ASN A 202 -19.46 -24.23 2.12
C ASN A 202 -19.98 -23.66 3.46
N SER A 203 -21.14 -23.02 3.45
CA SER A 203 -21.92 -22.77 4.67
C SER A 203 -22.82 -23.98 4.87
N LEU A 204 -22.47 -24.85 5.83
CA LEU A 204 -23.37 -25.93 6.26
C LEU A 204 -24.75 -25.34 6.63
N ALA A 205 -25.80 -26.04 6.17
CA ALA A 205 -27.24 -25.78 6.35
C ALA A 205 -27.59 -25.34 7.79
N THR A 206 -28.55 -24.44 8.06
CA THR A 206 -29.92 -24.27 7.53
C THR A 206 -30.42 -22.86 7.93
N PRO A 207 -31.23 -22.15 7.11
CA PRO A 207 -31.70 -20.80 7.44
C PRO A 207 -33.03 -20.81 8.21
N CYS A 208 -33.15 -19.97 9.25
CA CYS A 208 -34.42 -19.50 9.81
C CYS A 208 -34.25 -18.02 10.22
N TYR A 209 -35.07 -17.13 9.65
CA TYR A 209 -34.99 -15.69 9.83
C TYR A 209 -35.50 -15.20 11.20
N THR A 210 -34.87 -14.15 11.76
CA THR A 210 -35.51 -12.89 12.20
C THR A 210 -34.41 -11.79 12.31
N PRO A 211 -34.59 -10.56 11.77
CA PRO A 211 -33.48 -9.67 11.44
C PRO A 211 -33.42 -8.43 12.34
N TYR A 212 -32.66 -8.43 13.45
CA TYR A 212 -32.25 -7.20 14.15
C TYR A 212 -30.92 -7.29 14.92
N TYR A 213 -30.30 -8.48 15.08
CA TYR A 213 -29.11 -8.67 15.95
C TYR A 213 -28.10 -9.68 15.40
N VAL A 214 -27.82 -9.66 14.10
CA VAL A 214 -26.86 -10.59 13.49
C VAL A 214 -25.44 -10.01 13.57
N ALA A 215 -24.51 -10.78 14.14
CA ALA A 215 -23.10 -10.41 14.22
C ALA A 215 -22.42 -10.43 12.82
N PRO A 216 -21.45 -9.55 12.53
CA PRO A 216 -20.90 -9.34 11.18
C PRO A 216 -20.33 -10.58 10.49
N GLU A 217 -19.89 -11.58 11.26
CA GLU A 217 -19.35 -12.86 10.78
C GLU A 217 -20.40 -13.80 10.14
N VAL A 218 -21.69 -13.50 10.31
CA VAL A 218 -22.80 -14.32 9.77
C VAL A 218 -23.11 -13.94 8.30
N LEU A 219 -22.58 -12.82 7.81
CA LEU A 219 -22.61 -12.46 6.39
C LEU A 219 -21.35 -13.02 5.71
N GLY A 220 -21.55 -13.97 4.80
CA GLY A 220 -20.46 -14.79 4.26
C GLY A 220 -19.34 -14.04 3.51
N PRO A 221 -18.19 -14.70 3.29
CA PRO A 221 -17.04 -14.26 2.49
C PRO A 221 -17.33 -13.47 1.20
N GLU A 222 -18.44 -13.79 0.53
CA GLU A 222 -18.81 -13.24 -0.78
C GLU A 222 -19.10 -11.75 -0.75
N LYS A 223 -19.74 -11.23 0.32
CA LYS A 223 -20.02 -9.80 0.44
C LYS A 223 -18.73 -9.00 0.59
N TYR A 224 -17.74 -9.52 1.32
CA TYR A 224 -16.44 -8.89 1.50
C TYR A 224 -15.65 -8.81 0.19
N ASP A 225 -15.60 -9.90 -0.58
CA ASP A 225 -14.87 -9.94 -1.86
C ASP A 225 -15.44 -8.92 -2.87
N LYS A 226 -16.77 -8.89 -3.09
CA LYS A 226 -17.41 -7.91 -4.01
C LYS A 226 -17.30 -6.47 -3.50
N SER A 227 -17.40 -6.25 -2.18
CA SER A 227 -17.27 -4.92 -1.58
C SER A 227 -15.87 -4.30 -1.77
N CYS A 228 -14.83 -5.12 -1.98
CA CYS A 228 -13.48 -4.65 -2.27
C CYS A 228 -13.42 -3.93 -3.62
N ASP A 229 -14.12 -4.45 -4.64
CA ASP A 229 -14.20 -3.81 -5.97
C ASP A 229 -14.94 -2.48 -5.88
N MET A 230 -15.99 -2.40 -5.08
CA MET A 230 -16.77 -1.17 -4.88
C MET A 230 -15.95 -0.08 -4.17
N TRP A 231 -15.09 -0.45 -3.22
CA TRP A 231 -14.14 0.47 -2.61
C TRP A 231 -13.14 1.02 -3.64
N SER A 232 -12.56 0.14 -4.47
CA SER A 232 -11.67 0.54 -5.57
C SER A 232 -12.34 1.53 -6.53
N LEU A 233 -13.61 1.29 -6.90
CA LEU A 233 -14.40 2.21 -7.72
C LEU A 233 -14.48 3.60 -7.07
N GLY A 234 -14.73 3.67 -5.76
CA GLY A 234 -14.78 4.95 -5.03
C GLY A 234 -13.44 5.70 -5.04
N VAL A 235 -12.32 4.98 -4.89
CA VAL A 235 -10.97 5.59 -4.93
C VAL A 235 -10.66 6.10 -6.35
N ILE A 236 -10.95 5.31 -7.38
CA ILE A 236 -10.72 5.70 -8.78
C ILE A 236 -11.59 6.91 -9.14
N MET A 237 -12.87 6.90 -8.76
CA MET A 237 -13.79 8.03 -8.97
C MET A 237 -13.28 9.30 -8.31
N TYR A 238 -12.79 9.22 -7.07
CA TYR A 238 -12.22 10.37 -6.37
C TYR A 238 -11.03 10.95 -7.14
N ILE A 239 -10.08 10.10 -7.54
CA ILE A 239 -8.90 10.56 -8.30
C ILE A 239 -9.29 11.13 -9.66
N LEU A 240 -10.28 10.54 -10.36
CA LEU A 240 -10.76 11.08 -11.63
C LEU A 240 -11.33 12.50 -11.49
N LEU A 241 -11.97 12.82 -10.36
CA LEU A 241 -12.60 14.13 -10.15
C LEU A 241 -11.63 15.23 -9.70
N CYS A 242 -10.53 14.91 -9.01
CA CYS A 242 -9.63 15.94 -8.48
C CYS A 242 -8.13 15.75 -8.79
N GLY A 243 -7.69 14.57 -9.24
CA GLY A 243 -6.31 14.28 -9.61
C GLY A 243 -5.41 13.76 -8.47
N TYR A 244 -5.91 13.62 -7.25
CA TYR A 244 -5.18 13.09 -6.10
C TYR A 244 -6.05 12.08 -5.31
N PRO A 245 -5.47 11.16 -4.53
CA PRO A 245 -6.26 10.14 -3.84
C PRO A 245 -6.96 10.69 -2.57
N PRO A 246 -8.09 10.08 -2.15
CA PRO A 246 -8.95 10.58 -1.06
C PRO A 246 -8.27 10.70 0.31
N PHE A 247 -7.17 9.98 0.51
CA PHE A 247 -6.57 9.83 1.82
C PHE A 247 -5.27 10.67 1.99
N TYR A 248 -4.99 11.58 1.05
CA TYR A 248 -3.81 12.48 1.06
C TYR A 248 -3.68 13.30 2.36
N SER A 249 -2.45 13.72 2.69
CA SER A 249 -2.21 14.59 3.85
C SER A 249 -2.26 16.06 3.41
N ASN A 250 -2.97 16.93 4.16
CA ASN A 250 -3.13 18.37 3.85
C ASN A 250 -1.82 19.19 3.92
N ASN A 251 -0.65 18.57 4.05
CA ASN A 251 0.62 19.23 4.31
C ASN A 251 1.64 19.13 3.16
N GLY A 252 1.24 18.64 1.97
CA GLY A 252 2.15 18.57 0.80
C GLY A 252 3.36 17.65 0.99
N LEU A 253 3.35 16.81 2.03
CA LEU A 253 4.28 15.69 2.16
C LEU A 253 3.59 14.48 1.52
N ALA A 254 4.21 13.94 0.48
CA ALA A 254 3.97 12.56 0.13
C ALA A 254 4.32 11.72 1.37
N ILE A 255 3.35 10.93 1.83
CA ILE A 255 3.47 10.00 2.94
C ILE A 255 3.36 10.64 4.35
N SER A 256 2.16 10.53 4.94
CA SER A 256 1.99 10.65 6.41
C SER A 256 1.75 9.26 7.04
N PRO A 257 2.36 8.95 8.20
CA PRO A 257 2.04 7.77 9.01
C PRO A 257 0.65 7.93 9.65
N GLY A 258 -0.38 7.75 8.83
CA GLY A 258 -1.79 7.98 9.16
C GLY A 258 -2.76 7.57 8.06
N MET A 259 -2.27 7.40 6.82
CA MET A 259 -3.01 6.93 5.64
C MET A 259 -3.87 5.68 5.91
N LYS A 260 -3.26 4.60 6.43
CA LYS A 260 -3.97 3.36 6.79
C LYS A 260 -5.05 3.55 7.87
N LYS A 261 -4.87 4.52 8.76
CA LYS A 261 -5.85 4.87 9.81
C LYS A 261 -7.01 5.70 9.24
N ARG A 262 -6.73 6.61 8.30
CA ARG A 262 -7.74 7.37 7.56
C ARG A 262 -8.60 6.47 6.68
N ILE A 263 -7.98 5.53 5.98
CA ILE A 263 -8.66 4.46 5.22
C ILE A 263 -9.61 3.66 6.12
N ARG A 264 -9.11 3.14 7.27
CA ARG A 264 -9.93 2.38 8.22
C ARG A 264 -11.06 3.19 8.85
N ASN A 265 -10.86 4.49 9.03
CA ASN A 265 -11.83 5.38 9.65
C ASN A 265 -12.73 6.12 8.65
N GLY A 266 -12.55 5.91 7.34
CA GLY A 266 -13.33 6.60 6.29
C GLY A 266 -13.11 8.11 6.27
N GLN A 267 -11.98 8.58 6.77
CA GLN A 267 -11.69 10.00 6.95
C GLN A 267 -11.06 10.58 5.69
N TYR A 268 -11.89 11.14 4.82
CA TYR A 268 -11.51 11.94 3.67
C TYR A 268 -12.42 13.15 3.55
N GLU A 269 -11.94 14.18 2.85
CA GLU A 269 -12.64 15.44 2.62
C GLU A 269 -12.69 15.75 1.13
N PHE A 270 -13.47 16.76 0.75
CA PHE A 270 -13.55 17.28 -0.62
C PHE A 270 -13.04 18.73 -0.60
N PRO A 271 -11.71 18.95 -0.58
CA PRO A 271 -11.14 20.27 -0.34
C PRO A 271 -11.26 21.20 -1.56
N ASP A 272 -11.41 22.49 -1.28
CA ASP A 272 -11.35 23.53 -2.30
C ASP A 272 -9.88 23.85 -2.67
N PRO A 273 -9.61 24.31 -3.90
CA PRO A 273 -10.57 24.66 -4.96
C PRO A 273 -11.03 23.48 -5.82
N GLU A 274 -10.36 22.33 -5.82
CA GLU A 274 -10.60 21.27 -6.81
C GLU A 274 -12.00 20.65 -6.74
N TRP A 275 -12.62 20.66 -5.56
CA TRP A 275 -13.97 20.15 -5.35
C TRP A 275 -15.05 21.21 -5.34
N ALA A 276 -14.73 22.50 -5.52
CA ALA A 276 -15.70 23.59 -5.40
C ALA A 276 -16.86 23.41 -6.39
N ASP A 277 -16.54 23.13 -7.65
CA ASP A 277 -17.50 23.06 -8.76
C ASP A 277 -17.99 21.63 -9.08
N VAL A 278 -17.48 20.62 -8.37
CA VAL A 278 -17.90 19.22 -8.54
C VAL A 278 -19.29 19.00 -7.93
N SER A 279 -20.18 18.33 -8.68
CA SER A 279 -21.57 18.12 -8.29
C SER A 279 -21.74 17.44 -6.92
N SER A 280 -22.83 17.78 -6.23
CA SER A 280 -23.21 17.12 -4.96
C SER A 280 -23.47 15.62 -5.14
N GLU A 281 -23.99 15.25 -6.30
CA GLU A 281 -24.33 13.90 -6.73
C GLU A 281 -23.07 13.04 -6.84
N ALA A 282 -22.01 13.57 -7.45
CA ALA A 282 -20.71 12.90 -7.52
C ALA A 282 -20.10 12.70 -6.13
N LYS A 283 -20.12 13.74 -5.28
CA LYS A 283 -19.63 13.67 -3.90
C LYS A 283 -20.42 12.65 -3.07
N GLN A 284 -21.74 12.59 -3.26
CA GLN A 284 -22.60 11.62 -2.57
C GLN A 284 -22.31 10.19 -3.01
N LEU A 285 -22.11 9.95 -4.32
CA LEU A 285 -21.76 8.63 -4.84
C LEU A 285 -20.44 8.12 -4.25
N ILE A 286 -19.43 8.99 -4.13
CA ILE A 286 -18.16 8.66 -3.46
C ILE A 286 -18.38 8.28 -1.99
N ARG A 287 -19.26 8.97 -1.25
CA ARG A 287 -19.62 8.61 0.13
C ARG A 287 -20.20 7.22 0.26
N CYS A 288 -21.05 6.83 -0.67
CA CYS A 288 -21.65 5.50 -0.66
C CYS A 288 -20.63 4.39 -1.04
N LEU A 289 -19.69 4.68 -1.94
CA LEU A 289 -18.64 3.74 -2.35
C LEU A 289 -17.53 3.57 -1.30
N LEU A 290 -17.13 4.66 -0.64
CA LEU A 290 -16.08 4.68 0.39
C LEU A 290 -16.63 4.50 1.82
N ASN A 291 -17.78 3.84 1.96
CA ASN A 291 -18.29 3.44 3.26
C ASN A 291 -17.35 2.39 3.89
N THR A 292 -16.88 2.64 5.11
CA THR A 292 -15.97 1.74 5.83
C THR A 292 -16.61 0.43 6.20
N ASP A 293 -17.93 0.41 6.41
CA ASP A 293 -18.67 -0.83 6.63
C ASP A 293 -18.92 -1.52 5.27
N PRO A 294 -18.33 -2.70 5.02
CA PRO A 294 -18.53 -3.42 3.76
C PRO A 294 -19.97 -3.86 3.51
N THR A 295 -20.80 -3.97 4.55
CA THR A 295 -22.18 -4.44 4.48
C THR A 295 -23.16 -3.33 4.10
N GLU A 296 -22.82 -2.10 4.48
CA GLU A 296 -23.54 -0.87 4.13
C GLU A 296 -22.93 -0.15 2.91
N ARG A 297 -21.88 -0.73 2.32
CA ARG A 297 -21.23 -0.19 1.12
C ARG A 297 -22.09 -0.46 -0.10
N MET A 298 -22.20 0.55 -0.96
CA MET A 298 -22.94 0.48 -2.20
C MET A 298 -22.54 -0.73 -3.05
N THR A 299 -23.54 -1.41 -3.59
CA THR A 299 -23.40 -2.55 -4.52
C THR A 299 -23.27 -2.07 -5.96
N ILE A 300 -22.80 -2.94 -6.85
CA ILE A 300 -22.63 -2.58 -8.27
C ILE A 300 -23.95 -2.26 -8.97
N SER A 301 -25.04 -2.93 -8.60
CA SER A 301 -26.38 -2.64 -9.15
C SER A 301 -26.85 -1.24 -8.74
N GLU A 302 -26.66 -0.86 -7.48
CA GLU A 302 -26.97 0.50 -7.02
C GLU A 302 -26.10 1.56 -7.70
N PHE A 303 -24.81 1.26 -7.90
CA PHE A 303 -23.88 2.13 -8.61
C PHE A 303 -24.31 2.36 -10.07
N MET A 304 -24.62 1.30 -10.81
CA MET A 304 -25.04 1.38 -12.22
C MET A 304 -26.38 2.10 -12.39
N ASN A 305 -27.27 2.02 -11.40
CA ASN A 305 -28.56 2.73 -11.39
C ASN A 305 -28.48 4.18 -10.89
N HIS A 306 -27.34 4.60 -10.33
CA HIS A 306 -27.19 5.96 -9.81
C HIS A 306 -27.29 6.99 -10.96
N PRO A 307 -28.00 8.12 -10.80
CA PRO A 307 -28.20 9.10 -11.89
C PRO A 307 -26.88 9.58 -12.52
N TRP A 308 -25.86 9.83 -11.69
CA TRP A 308 -24.54 10.25 -12.16
C TRP A 308 -23.86 9.23 -13.10
N ILE A 309 -24.25 7.95 -13.08
CA ILE A 309 -23.73 6.88 -13.95
C ILE A 309 -24.72 6.57 -15.08
N ASN A 310 -25.98 6.33 -14.76
CA ASN A 310 -27.01 5.89 -15.71
C ASN A 310 -27.39 7.00 -16.71
N GLN A 311 -27.35 8.26 -16.27
CA GLN A 311 -27.71 9.43 -17.07
C GLN A 311 -26.46 10.26 -17.39
N SER A 312 -25.38 9.63 -17.87
CA SER A 312 -24.09 10.32 -18.08
C SER A 312 -24.20 11.55 -19.01
N MET A 313 -25.17 11.59 -19.92
CA MET A 313 -25.42 12.75 -20.80
C MET A 313 -25.98 13.98 -20.04
N GLU A 314 -26.61 13.78 -18.89
CA GLU A 314 -27.14 14.84 -18.02
C GLU A 314 -26.09 15.35 -17.02
N VAL A 315 -24.97 14.64 -16.87
CA VAL A 315 -23.85 15.06 -16.01
C VAL A 315 -23.25 16.38 -16.50
N PRO A 316 -22.94 17.33 -15.61
CA PRO A 316 -22.31 18.60 -15.98
C PRO A 316 -21.01 18.41 -16.76
N GLN A 317 -20.72 19.32 -17.69
CA GLN A 317 -19.42 19.38 -18.39
C GLN A 317 -18.40 20.25 -17.63
N THR A 318 -18.54 20.34 -16.31
CA THR A 318 -17.64 21.11 -15.46
C THR A 318 -16.20 20.67 -15.71
N PRO A 319 -15.28 21.59 -16.04
CA PRO A 319 -13.87 21.26 -16.21
C PRO A 319 -13.25 20.90 -14.85
N LEU A 320 -12.50 19.81 -14.82
CA LEU A 320 -11.85 19.29 -13.63
C LEU A 320 -10.36 19.64 -13.64
N HIS A 321 -9.79 19.78 -12.45
CA HIS A 321 -8.36 20.05 -12.27
C HIS A 321 -7.47 18.82 -12.48
N THR A 322 -8.07 17.64 -12.66
CA THR A 322 -7.41 16.32 -12.71
C THR A 322 -6.18 16.28 -13.60
N SER A 323 -6.28 16.72 -14.87
CA SER A 323 -5.16 16.66 -15.81
C SER A 323 -3.98 17.54 -15.37
N ARG A 324 -4.28 18.73 -14.81
CA ARG A 324 -3.26 19.65 -14.28
C ARG A 324 -2.55 19.06 -13.07
N ILE A 325 -3.30 18.55 -12.10
CA ILE A 325 -2.73 17.99 -10.86
C ILE A 325 -1.87 16.75 -11.14
N LEU A 326 -2.33 15.84 -12.01
CA LEU A 326 -1.56 14.65 -12.38
C LEU A 326 -0.24 15.00 -13.09
N ASN A 327 -0.21 16.12 -13.80
CA ASN A 327 1.01 16.63 -14.43
C ASN A 327 1.95 17.31 -13.44
N GLU A 328 1.42 18.14 -12.53
CA GLU A 328 2.22 18.82 -11.50
C GLU A 328 2.82 17.85 -10.47
N GLU A 329 2.10 16.79 -10.12
CA GLU A 329 2.51 15.79 -9.12
C GLU A 329 2.97 14.45 -9.74
N SER A 330 3.51 14.46 -10.97
CA SER A 330 3.87 13.23 -11.68
C SER A 330 4.86 12.33 -10.91
N SER A 331 5.75 12.92 -10.09
CA SER A 331 6.68 12.17 -9.25
C SER A 331 6.02 11.47 -8.07
N VAL A 332 4.87 11.98 -7.60
CA VAL A 332 4.13 11.41 -6.46
C VAL A 332 3.16 10.32 -6.93
N TRP A 333 2.77 10.33 -8.20
CA TRP A 333 1.86 9.34 -8.77
C TRP A 333 2.31 7.88 -8.60
N GLU A 334 3.62 7.61 -8.66
CA GLU A 334 4.16 6.27 -8.39
C GLU A 334 3.93 5.82 -6.94
N GLU A 335 4.07 6.74 -5.98
CA GLU A 335 3.81 6.45 -4.57
C GLU A 335 2.31 6.23 -4.31
N VAL A 336 1.44 6.96 -5.02
CA VAL A 336 -0.02 6.77 -4.97
C VAL A 336 -0.41 5.37 -5.45
N LYS A 337 0.19 4.91 -6.56
CA LYS A 337 -0.02 3.56 -7.11
C LYS A 337 0.41 2.46 -6.12
N GLU A 338 1.57 2.61 -5.50
CA GLU A 338 2.07 1.67 -4.49
C GLU A 338 1.13 1.59 -3.27
N GLU A 339 0.67 2.73 -2.75
CA GLU A 339 -0.24 2.77 -1.60
C GLU A 339 -1.63 2.21 -1.92
N MET A 340 -2.16 2.45 -3.13
CA MET A 340 -3.40 1.83 -3.55
C MET A 340 -3.26 0.31 -3.57
N THR A 341 -2.15 -0.20 -4.11
CA THR A 341 -1.82 -1.64 -4.07
C THR A 341 -1.75 -2.16 -2.62
N ASN A 342 -1.10 -1.42 -1.71
CA ASN A 342 -1.01 -1.77 -0.29
C ASN A 342 -2.37 -1.77 0.42
N ALA A 343 -3.23 -0.78 0.13
CA ALA A 343 -4.56 -0.66 0.71
C ALA A 343 -5.43 -1.86 0.30
N LEU A 344 -5.44 -2.20 -0.99
CA LEU A 344 -6.18 -3.35 -1.48
C LEU A 344 -5.69 -4.66 -0.86
N ALA A 345 -4.38 -4.83 -0.67
CA ALA A 345 -3.84 -6.00 0.03
C ALA A 345 -4.39 -6.15 1.45
N THR A 346 -4.69 -5.06 2.16
CA THR A 346 -5.26 -5.11 3.52
C THR A 346 -6.77 -5.33 3.56
N MET A 347 -7.49 -4.97 2.50
CA MET A 347 -8.95 -5.17 2.39
C MET A 347 -9.32 -6.55 1.87
N ARG A 348 -8.37 -7.23 1.20
CA ARG A 348 -8.53 -8.60 0.72
C ARG A 348 -8.41 -9.59 1.88
N VAL A 349 -9.39 -10.49 1.97
CA VAL A 349 -9.27 -11.68 2.83
C VAL A 349 -8.44 -12.74 2.10
N ASP A 350 -7.24 -13.02 2.57
CA ASP A 350 -6.42 -14.11 2.05
C ASP A 350 -6.77 -15.43 2.77
N TYR A 351 -7.39 -16.34 2.01
CA TYR A 351 -7.86 -17.63 2.52
C TYR A 351 -6.76 -18.71 2.54
N ASP A 352 -5.60 -18.42 1.94
CA ASP A 352 -4.41 -19.28 1.99
C ASP A 352 -3.56 -19.00 3.25
N GLN A 353 -4.01 -18.09 4.13
CA GLN A 353 -3.38 -17.87 5.43
C GLN A 353 -3.48 -19.11 6.33
N ILE A 354 -2.40 -19.37 7.06
CA ILE A 354 -2.30 -20.44 8.04
C ILE A 354 -3.44 -20.28 9.05
N LYS A 355 -4.40 -21.20 9.06
CA LYS A 355 -5.44 -21.24 10.08
C LYS A 355 -4.79 -21.49 11.43
N ILE A 356 -4.91 -20.53 12.34
CA ILE A 356 -4.46 -20.70 13.72
C ILE A 356 -5.26 -21.85 14.32
N LYS A 357 -4.57 -22.86 14.85
CA LYS A 357 -5.21 -23.97 15.56
C LYS A 357 -5.99 -23.43 16.76
N THR A 358 -7.04 -24.12 17.19
CA THR A 358 -7.73 -23.81 18.46
C THR A 358 -6.72 -23.72 19.60
N ILE A 359 -7.06 -23.04 20.69
CA ILE A 359 -6.10 -22.86 21.78
C ILE A 359 -5.75 -24.20 22.43
N GLU A 360 -6.63 -25.19 22.34
CA GLU A 360 -6.49 -26.58 22.78
C GLU A 360 -5.47 -27.34 21.91
N ASP A 361 -5.61 -27.23 20.58
CA ASP A 361 -4.79 -27.94 19.58
C ASP A 361 -3.48 -27.21 19.24
N SER A 362 -3.37 -25.95 19.65
CA SER A 362 -2.16 -25.14 19.55
C SER A 362 -1.11 -25.58 20.56
N SER A 363 0.13 -25.75 20.11
CA SER A 363 1.28 -25.98 20.99
C SER A 363 2.40 -25.01 20.63
N ASN A 364 2.78 -24.17 21.58
CA ASN A 364 3.95 -23.31 21.47
C ASN A 364 4.61 -23.12 22.86
N PRO A 365 5.89 -22.70 22.91
CA PRO A 365 6.64 -22.62 24.16
C PRO A 365 6.00 -21.72 25.23
N LEU A 366 5.31 -20.65 24.83
CA LEU A 366 4.62 -19.73 25.73
C LEU A 366 3.35 -20.38 26.30
N LEU A 367 2.57 -21.05 25.45
CA LEU A 367 1.35 -21.75 25.83
C LEU A 367 1.64 -22.88 26.81
N LEU A 368 2.72 -23.64 26.57
CA LEU A 368 3.19 -24.71 27.45
C LEU A 368 3.62 -24.18 28.83
N LYS A 369 4.33 -23.04 28.87
CA LYS A 369 4.66 -22.35 30.14
C LYS A 369 3.41 -21.92 30.91
N ARG A 370 2.39 -21.40 30.21
CA ARG A 370 1.13 -20.96 30.85
C ARG A 370 0.27 -22.13 31.31
N ARG A 371 0.17 -23.21 30.55
CA ARG A 371 -0.52 -24.45 30.96
C ARG A 371 0.14 -25.09 32.18
N LYS A 372 1.48 -25.15 32.23
CA LYS A 372 2.21 -25.61 33.41
C LYS A 372 1.97 -24.75 34.64
N LYS A 373 1.89 -23.42 34.48
CA LYS A 373 1.60 -22.49 35.59
C LYS A 373 0.14 -22.58 36.06
N ALA A 374 -0.81 -22.79 35.15
CA ALA A 374 -2.21 -23.01 35.50
C ALA A 374 -2.43 -24.35 36.22
N ALA A 375 -1.73 -25.41 35.79
CA ALA A 375 -1.78 -26.72 36.47
C ALA A 375 -1.15 -26.70 37.88
N SER A 376 -0.23 -25.76 38.15
CA SER A 376 0.36 -25.59 39.49
C SER A 376 -0.52 -24.80 40.48
N MET A 377 -1.63 -24.20 40.03
CA MET A 377 -2.58 -23.50 40.86
C MET A 377 -3.90 -24.30 40.88
N GLY A 378 -4.02 -25.20 41.88
CA GLY A 378 -5.21 -26.03 42.08
C GLY A 378 -6.50 -25.21 42.25
N GLY A 379 -7.61 -25.78 41.80
CA GLY A 379 -8.84 -25.06 41.49
C GLY A 379 -9.63 -24.44 42.66
N THR A 380 -10.45 -23.44 42.32
CA THR A 380 -11.90 -23.42 42.57
C THR A 380 -12.54 -22.54 41.49
N GLY A 381 -13.37 -23.16 40.65
CA GLY A 381 -14.19 -22.47 39.66
C GLY A 381 -15.61 -22.32 40.19
N GLY A 382 -16.24 -21.17 39.90
CA GLY A 382 -17.64 -20.91 40.21
C GLY A 382 -18.05 -19.49 39.80
N SER A 383 -19.00 -19.40 38.88
CA SER A 383 -19.48 -18.21 38.15
C SER A 383 -19.80 -16.99 39.02
N LEU A 384 -19.20 -15.84 38.68
CA LEU A 384 -19.52 -14.51 39.23
C LEU A 384 -19.64 -13.43 38.14
N CYS A 385 -19.75 -13.86 36.87
CA CYS A 385 -19.55 -13.00 35.72
C CYS A 385 -20.86 -12.71 34.98
N ASP A 386 -21.87 -12.15 35.66
CA ASP A 386 -23.06 -11.58 34.96
C ASP A 386 -23.73 -10.39 35.67
N ILE A 387 -23.38 -10.10 36.93
CA ILE A 387 -24.04 -8.99 37.68
C ILE A 387 -23.11 -7.78 37.89
N TYR A 388 -21.78 -7.94 37.75
CA TYR A 388 -20.80 -6.85 37.90
C TYR A 388 -20.55 -6.00 36.64
N ALA A 389 -21.11 -6.36 35.48
CA ALA A 389 -20.84 -5.64 34.23
C ALA A 389 -21.55 -4.28 34.12
N LYS A 390 -22.76 -4.12 34.68
CA LYS A 390 -23.54 -2.88 34.51
C LYS A 390 -23.15 -1.73 35.44
N LYS A 391 -22.60 -2.01 36.63
CA LYS A 391 -22.11 -0.95 37.54
C LYS A 391 -20.73 -0.42 37.15
N THR A 392 -19.87 -1.27 36.56
CA THR A 392 -18.49 -0.90 36.21
C THR A 392 -18.40 -0.07 34.92
N LEU A 393 -19.29 -0.32 33.95
CA LEU A 393 -19.33 0.42 32.67
C LEU A 393 -19.71 1.90 32.82
N ILE A 394 -20.52 2.26 33.82
CA ILE A 394 -20.90 3.66 34.10
C ILE A 394 -19.76 4.41 34.81
N ALA A 395 -18.99 3.73 35.67
CA ALA A 395 -17.84 4.33 36.37
C ALA A 395 -16.63 4.59 35.45
N LEU A 396 -16.44 3.78 34.41
CA LEU A 396 -15.34 3.91 33.43
C LEU A 396 -15.41 5.16 32.53
N CYS A 397 -16.53 5.89 32.55
CA CYS A 397 -16.78 7.04 31.68
C CYS A 397 -16.61 8.40 32.40
N GLN A 398 -16.41 8.42 33.73
CA GLN A 398 -16.43 9.65 34.54
C GLN A 398 -15.05 10.31 34.75
N ASP A 399 -13.95 9.62 34.48
CA ASP A 399 -12.59 10.11 34.72
C ASP A 399 -11.86 10.55 33.43
N CYS A 400 -12.55 10.59 32.28
CA CYS A 400 -11.98 11.12 31.05
C CYS A 400 -11.92 12.66 31.13
N PRO A 401 -10.79 13.30 30.81
CA PRO A 401 -10.71 14.77 30.76
C PRO A 401 -11.75 15.35 29.80
N LEU A 402 -12.38 16.47 30.20
CA LEU A 402 -13.42 17.14 29.41
C LEU A 402 -12.90 17.60 28.06
N GLU A 403 -11.62 17.96 27.99
CA GLU A 403 -10.95 18.38 26.78
C GLU A 403 -10.60 17.19 25.87
N CYS A 404 -10.86 15.95 26.28
CA CYS A 404 -10.51 14.73 25.53
C CYS A 404 -11.73 13.84 25.28
N THR A 405 -11.53 12.78 24.50
CA THR A 405 -12.54 11.75 24.27
C THR A 405 -11.96 10.37 24.56
N CYS A 406 -12.68 9.60 25.37
CA CYS A 406 -12.34 8.23 25.75
C CYS A 406 -13.50 7.31 25.35
N PRO A 407 -13.48 6.71 24.14
CA PRO A 407 -14.56 5.87 23.65
C PRO A 407 -14.78 4.65 24.54
N SER A 408 -16.04 4.32 24.84
CA SER A 408 -16.40 3.12 25.62
C SER A 408 -15.99 1.81 24.92
N SER A 409 -15.96 1.81 23.58
CA SER A 409 -15.46 0.70 22.76
C SER A 409 -13.95 0.50 22.85
N TYR A 410 -13.20 1.53 23.25
CA TYR A 410 -11.74 1.49 23.45
C TYR A 410 -11.38 2.14 24.78
N PRO A 411 -11.71 1.51 25.92
CA PRO A 411 -11.67 2.15 27.23
C PRO A 411 -10.25 2.44 27.74
N THR A 412 -9.21 1.97 27.03
CA THR A 412 -7.79 2.20 27.33
C THR A 412 -7.13 3.23 26.41
N ALA A 413 -7.91 3.88 25.54
CA ALA A 413 -7.45 4.90 24.62
C ALA A 413 -8.04 6.28 24.97
N MET A 414 -7.19 7.31 24.95
CA MET A 414 -7.57 8.70 25.17
C MET A 414 -7.16 9.57 24.00
N TYR A 415 -8.14 10.24 23.39
CA TYR A 415 -7.97 11.09 22.22
C TYR A 415 -8.10 12.56 22.61
N CYS A 416 -6.97 13.27 22.56
CA CYS A 416 -6.85 14.69 22.87
C CYS A 416 -6.26 15.47 21.68
N ASN A 417 -6.18 14.85 20.51
CA ASN A 417 -5.59 15.43 19.31
C ASN A 417 -6.50 16.47 18.64
N ASN A 418 -5.92 17.46 17.97
CA ASN A 418 -6.65 18.50 17.20
C ASN A 418 -7.57 19.39 18.06
N ARG A 419 -7.15 19.77 19.27
CA ARG A 419 -8.00 20.51 20.23
C ARG A 419 -7.38 21.80 20.74
N ASN A 420 -6.34 22.29 20.06
CA ASN A 420 -5.61 23.50 20.43
C ASN A 420 -5.08 23.49 21.88
N LEU A 421 -4.78 22.29 22.41
CA LEU A 421 -4.32 22.14 23.79
C LEU A 421 -2.95 22.80 23.96
N ARG A 422 -2.76 23.52 25.08
CA ARG A 422 -1.48 24.15 25.44
C ARG A 422 -0.68 23.36 26.47
N HIS A 423 -1.34 22.44 27.16
CA HIS A 423 -0.77 21.55 28.16
C HIS A 423 -1.38 20.16 28.02
N ILE A 424 -0.71 19.15 28.58
CA ILE A 424 -1.23 17.80 28.64
C ILE A 424 -2.25 17.71 29.78
N PRO A 425 -3.51 17.35 29.51
CA PRO A 425 -4.52 17.14 30.55
C PRO A 425 -4.19 15.87 31.37
N TYR A 426 -4.90 15.71 32.50
CA TYR A 426 -4.77 14.53 33.35
C TYR A 426 -4.89 13.22 32.54
N VAL A 427 -3.98 12.27 32.76
CA VAL A 427 -4.03 10.95 32.11
C VAL A 427 -4.53 9.90 33.09
N PRO A 428 -5.72 9.31 32.87
CA PRO A 428 -6.26 8.28 33.77
C PRO A 428 -5.40 7.02 33.82
N THR A 429 -5.42 6.35 34.98
CA THR A 429 -4.57 5.18 35.28
C THR A 429 -4.77 4.00 34.32
N ARG A 430 -5.99 3.84 33.78
CA ARG A 430 -6.33 2.75 32.84
C ARG A 430 -5.78 2.95 31.42
N MET A 431 -5.26 4.14 31.11
CA MET A 431 -4.86 4.47 29.75
C MET A 431 -3.60 3.72 29.33
N LYS A 432 -3.66 3.15 28.13
CA LYS A 432 -2.53 2.51 27.45
C LYS A 432 -2.11 3.28 26.19
N TYR A 433 -3.02 4.03 25.60
CA TYR A 433 -2.79 4.75 24.35
C TYR A 433 -3.27 6.19 24.48
N VAL A 434 -2.36 7.15 24.33
CA VAL A 434 -2.70 8.58 24.44
C VAL A 434 -2.29 9.34 23.19
N TYR A 435 -3.23 10.12 22.67
CA TYR A 435 -3.09 10.87 21.42
C TYR A 435 -3.18 12.36 21.70
N PHE A 436 -2.04 13.05 21.67
CA PHE A 436 -1.90 14.49 21.93
C PHE A 436 -1.41 15.27 20.69
N GLN A 437 -1.38 14.63 19.52
CA GLN A 437 -0.85 15.25 18.31
C GLN A 437 -1.69 16.43 17.80
N ASN A 438 -1.05 17.29 16.99
CA ASN A 438 -1.68 18.44 16.36
C ASN A 438 -2.34 19.38 17.39
N ASN A 439 -1.53 19.87 18.32
CA ASN A 439 -1.93 20.80 19.36
C ASN A 439 -0.86 21.90 19.50
N GLN A 440 -0.98 22.74 20.54
CA GLN A 440 -0.07 23.85 20.83
C GLN A 440 0.70 23.59 22.14
N ILE A 441 0.98 22.33 22.46
CA ILE A 441 1.61 21.94 23.73
C ILE A 441 3.07 22.37 23.70
N THR A 442 3.49 23.14 24.70
CA THR A 442 4.87 23.64 24.82
C THR A 442 5.67 23.00 25.93
N THR A 443 5.03 22.30 26.87
CA THR A 443 5.66 21.73 28.07
C THR A 443 5.07 20.36 28.42
N ILE A 444 5.90 19.51 29.02
CA ILE A 444 5.51 18.23 29.62
C ILE A 444 6.10 18.23 31.04
N PRO A 445 5.34 18.63 32.07
CA PRO A 445 5.87 18.66 33.42
C PRO A 445 6.16 17.25 33.94
N ASP A 446 7.14 17.13 34.84
CA ASP A 446 7.39 15.88 35.56
C ASP A 446 6.11 15.43 36.30
N GLY A 447 5.89 14.13 36.32
CA GLY A 447 4.74 13.52 37.00
C GLY A 447 3.44 13.48 36.19
N VAL A 448 3.35 14.11 35.02
CA VAL A 448 2.10 14.12 34.22
C VAL A 448 1.59 12.72 33.82
N PHE A 449 2.50 11.74 33.73
CA PHE A 449 2.18 10.34 33.41
C PHE A 449 2.31 9.38 34.61
N ASP A 450 2.56 9.89 35.83
CA ASP A 450 2.85 9.04 37.00
C ASP A 450 1.72 8.08 37.36
N ASN A 451 0.47 8.49 37.10
CA ASN A 451 -0.71 7.67 37.35
C ASN A 451 -0.94 6.61 36.26
N ALA A 452 -0.40 6.79 35.06
CA ALA A 452 -0.64 5.94 33.91
C ALA A 452 0.60 5.12 33.53
N THR A 453 1.11 4.32 34.47
CA THR A 453 2.35 3.53 34.28
C THR A 453 2.22 2.42 33.22
N GLU A 454 0.99 2.05 32.85
CA GLU A 454 0.67 1.07 31.82
C GLU A 454 0.65 1.64 30.39
N LEU A 455 1.00 2.92 30.23
CA LEU A 455 1.09 3.56 28.91
C LEU A 455 2.03 2.78 28.00
N SER A 456 1.50 2.43 26.83
CA SER A 456 2.24 1.78 25.77
C SER A 456 2.56 2.75 24.64
N TRP A 457 1.64 3.63 24.26
CA TRP A 457 1.84 4.62 23.20
C TRP A 457 1.59 6.03 23.70
N ILE A 458 2.55 6.92 23.42
CA ILE A 458 2.40 8.36 23.58
C ILE A 458 2.66 9.03 22.24
N VAL A 459 1.62 9.68 21.70
CA VAL A 459 1.68 10.37 20.41
C VAL A 459 1.61 11.88 20.62
N LEU A 460 2.74 12.58 20.45
CA LEU A 460 2.92 14.01 20.76
C LEU A 460 3.45 14.83 19.57
N HIS A 461 3.43 14.28 18.37
CA HIS A 461 3.93 14.96 17.17
C HIS A 461 3.07 16.17 16.78
N MET A 462 3.61 17.09 15.97
CA MET A 462 2.93 18.34 15.56
C MET A 462 2.48 19.15 16.78
N ASN A 463 3.43 19.49 17.64
CA ASN A 463 3.25 20.36 18.80
C ASN A 463 4.36 21.42 18.83
N GLN A 464 4.48 22.16 19.93
CA GLN A 464 5.48 23.22 20.10
C GLN A 464 6.41 22.90 21.27
N LEU A 465 6.68 21.60 21.49
CA LEU A 465 7.51 21.15 22.61
C LEU A 465 8.93 21.66 22.47
N ASP A 466 9.42 22.21 23.57
CA ASP A 466 10.78 22.71 23.75
C ASP A 466 11.52 21.77 24.71
N SER A 467 12.78 21.43 24.39
CA SER A 467 13.60 20.51 25.19
C SER A 467 13.71 20.94 26.65
N ASP A 468 13.82 22.24 26.93
CA ASP A 468 13.98 22.77 28.29
C ASP A 468 12.69 22.73 29.11
N LYS A 469 11.56 22.48 28.45
CA LYS A 469 10.22 22.44 29.05
C LYS A 469 9.67 21.01 29.17
N ILE A 470 10.48 20.00 28.90
CA ILE A 470 10.17 18.59 29.15
C ILE A 470 10.84 18.18 30.46
N GLY A 471 10.05 17.68 31.40
CA GLY A 471 10.54 17.16 32.66
C GLY A 471 11.54 16.01 32.46
N LYS A 472 12.63 16.01 33.21
CA LYS A 472 13.77 15.09 33.00
C LYS A 472 13.43 13.64 33.28
N ASN A 473 12.41 13.39 34.11
CA ASN A 473 12.01 12.06 34.56
C ASN A 473 10.63 11.66 34.06
N VAL A 474 10.06 12.44 33.15
CA VAL A 474 8.65 12.31 32.76
C VAL A 474 8.32 10.97 32.11
N PHE A 475 9.28 10.35 31.41
CA PHE A 475 9.12 9.04 30.79
C PHE A 475 9.73 7.88 31.60
N ALA A 476 10.47 8.17 32.67
CA ALA A 476 11.32 7.18 33.35
C ALA A 476 10.53 6.04 34.02
N LYS A 477 9.29 6.32 34.47
CA LYS A 477 8.42 5.33 35.12
C LYS A 477 7.62 4.46 34.14
N LEU A 478 7.63 4.77 32.84
CA LEU A 478 6.78 4.13 31.83
C LEU A 478 7.40 2.85 31.28
N ARG A 479 7.38 1.79 32.11
CA ARG A 479 8.06 0.51 31.83
C ARG A 479 7.48 -0.29 30.66
N ASN A 480 6.28 0.07 30.21
CA ASN A 480 5.57 -0.60 29.10
C ASN A 480 5.50 0.27 27.83
N LEU A 481 6.18 1.43 27.82
CA LEU A 481 6.15 2.37 26.71
C LEU A 481 6.90 1.78 25.52
N ASN A 482 6.16 1.43 24.47
CA ASN A 482 6.68 0.87 23.23
C ASN A 482 6.87 1.94 22.15
N LEU A 483 6.05 2.99 22.15
CA LEU A 483 5.98 3.97 21.07
C LEU A 483 5.98 5.38 21.66
N LEU A 484 6.93 6.20 21.20
CA LEU A 484 7.00 7.62 21.56
C LEU A 484 7.23 8.46 20.31
N TYR A 485 6.21 9.24 19.93
CA TYR A 485 6.27 10.12 18.76
C TYR A 485 6.38 11.57 19.18
N LEU A 486 7.52 12.18 18.87
CA LEU A 486 7.87 13.57 19.21
C LEU A 486 8.29 14.39 17.98
N HIS A 487 8.09 13.85 16.77
CA HIS A 487 8.43 14.52 15.52
C HIS A 487 7.60 15.79 15.26
N HIS A 488 8.08 16.73 14.45
CA HIS A 488 7.46 18.05 14.25
C HIS A 488 7.20 18.78 15.58
N ASN A 489 8.27 18.98 16.34
CA ASN A 489 8.29 19.83 17.54
C ASN A 489 9.49 20.81 17.41
N ARG A 490 9.89 21.44 18.52
CA ARG A 490 11.03 22.37 18.58
C ARG A 490 12.15 21.84 19.46
N LEU A 491 12.30 20.51 19.54
CA LEU A 491 13.31 19.88 20.40
C LEU A 491 14.72 20.20 19.88
N THR A 492 15.62 20.59 20.78
CA THR A 492 17.02 20.90 20.50
C THR A 492 17.97 19.78 20.94
N SER A 493 17.47 18.84 21.74
CA SER A 493 18.17 17.66 22.25
C SER A 493 17.21 16.45 22.34
N VAL A 494 17.77 15.25 22.41
CA VAL A 494 17.00 14.04 22.75
C VAL A 494 16.52 14.14 24.20
N PRO A 495 15.23 13.91 24.51
CA PRO A 495 14.72 13.99 25.87
C PRO A 495 15.46 13.05 26.84
N GLU A 496 15.69 13.52 28.07
CA GLU A 496 16.27 12.71 29.14
C GLU A 496 15.28 11.66 29.66
N GLY A 497 15.78 10.60 30.28
CA GLY A 497 14.96 9.63 31.00
C GLY A 497 14.07 8.73 30.13
N LEU A 498 14.41 8.54 28.84
CA LEU A 498 13.69 7.64 27.94
C LEU A 498 13.71 6.18 28.45
N PRO A 499 12.56 5.48 28.45
CA PRO A 499 12.46 4.13 29.01
C PRO A 499 13.04 3.07 28.07
N ARG A 500 13.67 2.05 28.66
CA ARG A 500 14.30 0.92 27.94
C ARG A 500 13.31 0.03 27.17
N SER A 501 12.01 0.17 27.41
CA SER A 501 10.95 -0.59 26.73
C SER A 501 10.66 -0.13 25.30
N LEU A 502 11.17 1.04 24.90
CA LEU A 502 10.86 1.64 23.59
C LEU A 502 11.22 0.71 22.43
N ARG A 503 10.32 0.67 21.43
CA ARG A 503 10.45 -0.07 20.17
C ARG A 503 10.47 0.84 18.94
N ASP A 504 9.70 1.93 18.97
CA ASP A 504 9.61 2.93 17.90
C ASP A 504 9.73 4.33 18.52
N LEU A 505 10.84 5.01 18.20
CA LEU A 505 11.13 6.37 18.64
C LEU A 505 11.26 7.30 17.43
N ARG A 506 10.41 8.33 17.39
CA ARG A 506 10.38 9.31 16.29
C ARG A 506 10.67 10.71 16.79
N LEU A 507 11.80 11.24 16.37
CA LEU A 507 12.34 12.56 16.72
C LEU A 507 12.64 13.41 15.48
N ASN A 508 12.23 12.96 14.30
CA ASN A 508 12.43 13.67 13.03
C ASN A 508 11.70 15.03 12.97
N HIS A 509 12.10 15.92 12.06
CA HIS A 509 11.56 17.29 11.97
C HIS A 509 11.58 18.03 13.31
N ASN A 510 12.75 18.09 13.94
CA ASN A 510 13.03 18.89 15.13
C ASN A 510 14.29 19.72 14.87
N ASN A 511 14.83 20.35 15.91
CA ASN A 511 16.04 21.16 15.88
C ASN A 511 17.21 20.49 16.63
N ILE A 512 17.20 19.16 16.74
CA ILE A 512 18.18 18.41 17.54
C ILE A 512 19.56 18.57 16.91
N SER A 513 20.52 19.09 17.67
CA SER A 513 21.89 19.28 17.20
C SER A 513 22.89 18.34 17.86
N LEU A 514 22.55 17.84 19.05
CA LEU A 514 23.40 16.98 19.88
C LEU A 514 22.63 15.72 20.32
N ILE A 515 23.26 14.56 20.17
CA ILE A 515 22.81 13.29 20.75
C ILE A 515 23.79 12.91 21.86
N PRO A 516 23.37 12.93 23.13
CA PRO A 516 24.20 12.44 24.23
C PRO A 516 24.64 10.98 24.02
N ALA A 517 25.85 10.63 24.44
CA ALA A 517 26.42 9.30 24.21
C ALA A 517 25.63 8.16 24.87
N ASP A 518 24.88 8.45 25.92
CA ASP A 518 24.05 7.53 26.68
C ASP A 518 22.54 7.69 26.41
N ALA A 519 22.15 8.53 25.44
CA ALA A 519 20.74 8.85 25.14
C ALA A 519 19.88 7.61 24.87
N PHE A 520 20.45 6.56 24.28
CA PHE A 520 19.75 5.32 23.92
C PHE A 520 20.20 4.09 24.74
N ARG A 521 20.91 4.31 25.85
CA ARG A 521 21.57 3.23 26.60
C ARG A 521 20.58 2.20 27.14
N GLY A 522 20.77 0.93 26.74
CA GLY A 522 20.00 -0.22 27.22
C GLY A 522 18.59 -0.34 26.61
N MET A 523 18.33 0.35 25.50
CA MET A 523 17.08 0.21 24.74
C MET A 523 17.15 -1.04 23.83
N ASP A 524 17.23 -2.22 24.45
CA ASP A 524 17.46 -3.48 23.75
C ASP A 524 16.33 -3.86 22.78
N ASN A 525 15.14 -3.28 22.98
CA ASN A 525 13.94 -3.52 22.18
C ASN A 525 13.72 -2.51 21.05
N LEU A 526 14.59 -1.50 20.92
CA LEU A 526 14.42 -0.45 19.93
C LEU A 526 14.63 -1.02 18.52
N THR A 527 13.62 -0.90 17.67
CA THR A 527 13.63 -1.43 16.30
C THR A 527 13.68 -0.32 15.24
N THR A 528 13.10 0.83 15.55
CA THR A 528 12.98 1.98 14.64
C THR A 528 13.41 3.25 15.36
N LEU A 529 14.38 3.96 14.78
CA LEU A 529 14.84 5.27 15.24
C LEU A 529 14.85 6.26 14.08
N LEU A 530 13.91 7.21 14.11
CA LEU A 530 13.80 8.25 13.06
C LEU A 530 14.28 9.60 13.60
N LEU A 531 15.36 10.10 13.03
CA LEU A 531 16.06 11.34 13.40
C LEU A 531 16.24 12.29 12.21
N TYR A 532 15.62 12.00 11.06
CA TYR A 532 15.77 12.81 9.85
C TYR A 532 15.24 14.24 10.00
N ARG A 533 15.74 15.17 9.19
CA ARG A 533 15.39 16.60 9.23
C ARG A 533 15.60 17.19 10.63
N ASN A 534 16.82 17.10 11.12
CA ASN A 534 17.31 17.73 12.34
C ASN A 534 18.60 18.53 12.02
N ALA A 535 19.33 18.97 13.05
CA ALA A 535 20.60 19.69 12.92
C ALA A 535 21.80 18.88 13.44
N ILE A 536 21.71 17.55 13.46
CA ILE A 536 22.69 16.66 14.08
C ILE A 536 24.01 16.72 13.30
N GLN A 537 25.10 17.02 14.00
CA GLN A 537 26.44 17.07 13.40
C GLN A 537 27.22 15.77 13.61
N GLU A 538 26.98 15.10 14.73
CA GLU A 538 27.55 13.81 15.07
C GLU A 538 26.61 13.00 15.95
N VAL A 539 26.70 11.67 15.86
CA VAL A 539 25.94 10.73 16.71
C VAL A 539 26.84 10.09 17.78
N GLY A 540 28.16 10.14 17.60
CA GLY A 540 29.12 9.52 18.50
C GLY A 540 28.87 8.02 18.67
N LYS A 541 28.97 7.53 19.92
CA LYS A 541 28.73 6.12 20.29
C LYS A 541 27.28 5.83 20.73
N ALA A 542 26.37 6.78 20.57
CA ALA A 542 25.01 6.67 21.10
C ALA A 542 24.20 5.49 20.53
N LEU A 543 24.57 5.00 19.34
CA LEU A 543 23.91 3.86 18.69
C LEU A 543 24.47 2.50 19.13
N GLN A 544 25.55 2.46 19.89
CA GLN A 544 26.15 1.21 20.33
C GLN A 544 25.24 0.51 21.35
N GLY A 545 25.10 -0.80 21.22
CA GLY A 545 24.29 -1.60 22.15
C GLY A 545 22.78 -1.52 21.90
N LEU A 546 22.36 -1.32 20.64
CA LEU A 546 20.96 -1.41 20.20
C LEU A 546 20.72 -2.69 19.38
N PRO A 547 20.68 -3.88 20.01
CA PRO A 547 20.76 -5.18 19.32
C PRO A 547 19.61 -5.49 18.36
N LEU A 548 18.46 -4.83 18.49
CA LEU A 548 17.28 -5.05 17.65
C LEU A 548 17.00 -3.91 16.67
N LEU A 549 17.86 -2.88 16.60
CA LEU A 549 17.63 -1.74 15.72
C LEU A 549 17.71 -2.21 14.26
N ASN A 550 16.59 -2.05 13.54
CA ASN A 550 16.43 -2.49 12.16
C ASN A 550 16.44 -1.32 11.18
N VAL A 551 15.84 -0.19 11.58
CA VAL A 551 15.72 1.02 10.76
C VAL A 551 16.32 2.21 11.49
N LEU A 552 17.29 2.87 10.85
CA LEU A 552 17.88 4.12 11.29
C LEU A 552 17.79 5.15 10.16
N ASP A 553 17.04 6.23 10.41
CA ASP A 553 16.91 7.33 9.47
C ASP A 553 17.52 8.61 10.02
N LEU A 554 18.59 9.07 9.37
CA LEU A 554 19.36 10.26 9.70
C LEU A 554 19.42 11.24 8.51
N ARG A 555 18.53 11.08 7.52
CA ARG A 555 18.47 11.95 6.34
C ARG A 555 18.30 13.43 6.70
N GLY A 556 18.89 14.35 5.93
CA GLY A 556 18.65 15.78 6.10
C GLY A 556 19.19 16.35 7.42
N ASN A 557 20.36 15.88 7.84
CA ASN A 557 21.10 16.37 9.00
C ASN A 557 22.38 17.10 8.53
N ARG A 558 23.33 17.32 9.44
CA ARG A 558 24.63 17.98 9.16
C ARG A 558 25.80 17.05 9.42
N LEU A 559 25.59 15.73 9.27
CA LEU A 559 26.61 14.72 9.54
C LEU A 559 27.77 14.86 8.56
N ARG A 560 29.00 14.89 9.06
CA ARG A 560 30.23 14.90 8.24
C ARG A 560 30.84 13.52 8.01
N LYS A 561 30.45 12.54 8.82
CA LYS A 561 30.87 11.14 8.74
C LYS A 561 29.69 10.22 9.04
N VAL A 562 29.77 8.99 8.54
CA VAL A 562 28.84 7.93 8.95
C VAL A 562 29.04 7.65 10.46
N PRO A 563 27.96 7.39 11.22
CA PRO A 563 28.07 7.06 12.65
C PRO A 563 28.95 5.83 12.92
N ASP A 564 29.80 5.94 13.93
CA ASP A 564 30.66 4.84 14.38
C ASP A 564 29.85 3.83 15.20
N GLY A 565 30.09 2.52 15.01
CA GLY A 565 29.44 1.48 15.81
C GLY A 565 27.94 1.32 15.54
N LEU A 566 27.57 1.26 14.26
CA LEU A 566 26.21 0.89 13.83
C LEU A 566 25.80 -0.48 14.41
N PRO A 567 24.52 -0.68 14.78
CA PRO A 567 24.06 -1.95 15.32
C PRO A 567 24.12 -3.13 14.34
N GLU A 568 24.38 -4.34 14.86
CA GLU A 568 24.56 -5.54 14.03
C GLU A 568 23.32 -5.94 13.22
N ARG A 569 22.11 -5.69 13.75
CA ARG A 569 20.85 -6.03 13.07
C ARG A 569 20.31 -4.96 12.15
N LEU A 570 21.03 -3.84 12.00
CA LEU A 570 20.56 -2.72 11.19
C LEU A 570 20.45 -3.17 9.73
N SER A 571 19.24 -3.05 9.17
CA SER A 571 18.95 -3.48 7.80
C SER A 571 18.74 -2.31 6.85
N GLN A 572 18.24 -1.19 7.37
CA GLN A 572 17.96 0.04 6.62
C GLN A 572 18.67 1.23 7.25
N LEU A 573 19.53 1.87 6.46
CA LEU A 573 20.29 3.06 6.85
C LEU A 573 20.10 4.17 5.82
N TYR A 574 19.47 5.25 6.26
CA TYR A 574 19.19 6.43 5.46
C TYR A 574 20.03 7.61 5.95
N LEU A 575 20.90 8.11 5.06
CA LEU A 575 21.88 9.16 5.33
C LEU A 575 21.87 10.24 4.24
N GLU A 576 20.82 10.29 3.42
CA GLU A 576 20.72 11.25 2.32
C GLU A 576 20.73 12.70 2.82
N PHE A 577 21.15 13.64 1.98
CA PHE A 577 21.14 15.08 2.30
C PHE A 577 21.92 15.41 3.59
N ASN A 578 23.15 14.92 3.69
CA ASN A 578 24.09 15.25 4.75
C ASN A 578 25.36 15.89 4.16
N LEU A 579 26.43 15.98 4.95
CA LEU A 579 27.72 16.55 4.56
C LEU A 579 28.82 15.46 4.62
N ILE A 580 28.47 14.20 4.40
CA ILE A 580 29.38 13.06 4.60
C ILE A 580 30.44 13.07 3.51
N GLU A 581 31.71 13.12 3.94
CA GLU A 581 32.87 13.15 3.03
C GLU A 581 33.56 11.79 2.88
N ALA A 582 33.45 10.94 3.91
CA ALA A 582 34.05 9.61 3.91
C ALA A 582 33.22 8.58 4.68
N VAL A 583 33.40 7.31 4.30
CA VAL A 583 32.85 6.14 4.97
C VAL A 583 33.97 5.39 5.70
N PRO A 584 33.75 4.88 6.93
CA PRO A 584 34.80 4.18 7.68
C PRO A 584 35.27 2.89 7.01
N ASP A 585 36.53 2.51 7.23
CA ASP A 585 37.03 1.20 6.83
C ASP A 585 36.18 0.08 7.43
N ASN A 586 35.87 -0.94 6.62
CA ASN A 586 35.11 -2.11 7.03
C ASN A 586 33.72 -1.83 7.62
N PHE A 587 33.13 -0.64 7.39
CA PHE A 587 31.85 -0.28 8.02
C PHE A 587 30.69 -1.22 7.64
N LEU A 588 30.77 -1.86 6.47
CA LEU A 588 29.82 -2.90 6.01
C LEU A 588 30.34 -4.33 6.22
N SER A 589 31.65 -4.51 6.38
CA SER A 589 32.28 -5.82 6.62
C SER A 589 32.14 -6.27 8.08
N LEU A 590 31.89 -5.34 9.01
CA LEU A 590 31.80 -5.56 10.47
C LEU A 590 30.39 -5.94 10.98
N ARG A 591 29.58 -6.62 10.14
CA ARG A 591 28.30 -7.27 10.51
C ARG A 591 27.05 -6.39 10.73
N PRO A 592 26.70 -5.43 9.88
CA PRO A 592 25.33 -4.97 9.83
C PRO A 592 24.54 -5.83 8.80
N ALA A 593 23.33 -6.26 9.13
CA ALA A 593 22.40 -6.94 8.22
C ALA A 593 21.84 -5.99 7.12
N LEU A 594 22.65 -5.00 6.71
CA LEU A 594 22.28 -3.91 5.82
C LEU A 594 21.93 -4.48 4.46
N GLN A 595 20.70 -4.17 4.08
CA GLN A 595 20.13 -4.47 2.77
C GLN A 595 19.91 -3.18 1.99
N PHE A 596 19.61 -2.07 2.67
CA PHE A 596 19.29 -0.78 2.07
C PHE A 596 20.18 0.30 2.68
N VAL A 597 21.07 0.87 1.86
CA VAL A 597 21.95 1.97 2.26
C VAL A 597 21.77 3.12 1.28
N ARG A 598 21.34 4.28 1.80
CA ARG A 598 21.20 5.48 1.00
C ARG A 598 22.09 6.60 1.52
N LEU A 599 22.96 7.07 0.64
CA LEU A 599 23.98 8.09 0.88
C LEU A 599 23.91 9.19 -0.18
N ALA A 600 22.75 9.33 -0.85
CA ALA A 600 22.54 10.34 -1.87
C ALA A 600 22.72 11.77 -1.34
N HIS A 601 23.08 12.72 -2.20
CA HIS A 601 23.22 14.14 -1.83
C HIS A 601 24.18 14.34 -0.64
N ASN A 602 25.38 13.79 -0.75
CA ASN A 602 26.48 13.97 0.22
C ASN A 602 27.71 14.58 -0.48
N ARG A 603 28.88 14.48 0.14
CA ARG A 603 30.15 15.01 -0.38
C ARG A 603 31.18 13.90 -0.59
N LEU A 604 30.73 12.66 -0.80
CA LEU A 604 31.60 11.51 -0.96
C LEU A 604 32.45 11.66 -2.23
N THR A 605 33.73 11.34 -2.09
CA THR A 605 34.71 11.24 -3.19
C THR A 605 35.28 9.83 -3.22
N ASP A 606 35.97 9.46 -4.30
CA ASP A 606 36.68 8.18 -4.38
C ASP A 606 37.64 7.96 -3.20
N GLY A 607 38.36 9.00 -2.77
CA GLY A 607 39.27 8.93 -1.62
C GLY A 607 38.56 8.78 -0.27
N GLY A 608 37.26 9.12 -0.21
CA GLY A 608 36.41 8.92 0.96
C GLY A 608 35.76 7.54 1.03
N ILE A 609 35.92 6.70 -0.01
CA ILE A 609 35.38 5.33 -0.05
C ILE A 609 36.54 4.33 -0.07
N PRO A 610 36.79 3.63 1.06
CA PRO A 610 37.79 2.58 1.08
C PRO A 610 37.49 1.47 0.07
N ALA A 611 38.53 0.80 -0.42
CA ALA A 611 38.39 -0.27 -1.41
C ALA A 611 37.53 -1.43 -0.86
N ASN A 612 36.67 -2.00 -1.72
CA ASN A 612 35.75 -3.11 -1.39
C ASN A 612 34.70 -2.81 -0.30
N THR A 613 34.55 -1.55 0.13
CA THR A 613 33.57 -1.16 1.14
C THR A 613 32.16 -1.68 0.86
N PHE A 614 31.68 -1.55 -0.38
CA PHE A 614 30.33 -1.97 -0.80
C PHE A 614 30.27 -3.39 -1.39
N ASN A 615 31.39 -4.13 -1.35
CA ASN A 615 31.46 -5.49 -1.86
C ASN A 615 31.00 -6.52 -0.80
N VAL A 616 29.76 -6.38 -0.36
CA VAL A 616 29.11 -7.25 0.63
C VAL A 616 27.84 -7.87 0.05
N SER A 617 27.62 -9.15 0.32
CA SER A 617 26.52 -9.89 -0.31
C SER A 617 25.13 -9.58 0.26
N THR A 618 25.07 -8.92 1.41
CA THR A 618 23.82 -8.58 2.10
C THR A 618 23.09 -7.40 1.47
N LEU A 619 23.80 -6.50 0.77
CA LEU A 619 23.21 -5.33 0.17
C LEU A 619 22.30 -5.70 -1.00
N ILE A 620 21.10 -5.13 -0.99
CA ILE A 620 20.11 -5.22 -2.06
C ILE A 620 20.09 -3.90 -2.84
N GLU A 621 20.15 -2.78 -2.13
CA GLU A 621 20.10 -1.43 -2.67
C GLU A 621 21.21 -0.55 -2.10
N LEU A 622 21.89 0.16 -2.99
CA LEU A 622 22.88 1.17 -2.67
C LEU A 622 22.62 2.43 -3.49
N ASP A 623 22.36 3.53 -2.80
CA ASP A 623 22.22 4.85 -3.43
C ASP A 623 23.38 5.77 -3.07
N LEU A 624 24.18 6.11 -4.08
CA LEU A 624 25.32 7.01 -4.01
C LEU A 624 25.15 8.20 -4.97
N SER A 625 23.92 8.46 -5.43
CA SER A 625 23.63 9.54 -6.37
C SER A 625 23.92 10.93 -5.78
N HIS A 626 24.14 11.93 -6.64
CA HIS A 626 24.40 13.30 -6.21
C HIS A 626 25.58 13.42 -5.22
N ASN A 627 26.70 12.76 -5.51
CA ASN A 627 27.96 12.86 -4.78
C ASN A 627 29.07 13.42 -5.70
N LYS A 628 30.35 13.20 -5.37
CA LYS A 628 31.52 13.64 -6.14
C LYS A 628 32.41 12.45 -6.51
N LEU A 629 31.80 11.32 -6.87
CA LEU A 629 32.54 10.12 -7.26
C LEU A 629 33.09 10.27 -8.68
N GLU A 630 34.35 9.91 -8.88
CA GLU A 630 35.00 9.93 -10.20
C GLU A 630 35.06 8.53 -10.84
N ARG A 631 34.83 7.48 -10.05
CA ARG A 631 34.81 6.08 -10.51
C ARG A 631 33.64 5.31 -9.92
N ILE A 632 33.25 4.25 -10.63
CA ILE A 632 32.24 3.29 -10.15
C ILE A 632 32.87 2.44 -9.03
N PRO A 633 32.35 2.49 -7.78
CA PRO A 633 32.88 1.68 -6.69
C PRO A 633 32.63 0.19 -6.94
N THR A 634 33.55 -0.66 -6.48
CA THR A 634 33.36 -2.12 -6.54
C THR A 634 32.21 -2.56 -5.63
N VAL A 635 31.25 -3.26 -6.19
CA VAL A 635 30.06 -3.78 -5.50
C VAL A 635 29.97 -5.30 -5.59
N SER A 636 29.15 -5.91 -4.74
CA SER A 636 28.90 -7.35 -4.79
C SER A 636 28.01 -7.72 -5.99
N THR A 637 28.23 -8.91 -6.54
CA THR A 637 27.39 -9.45 -7.62
C THR A 637 25.95 -9.72 -7.18
N SER A 638 25.63 -9.76 -5.88
CA SER A 638 24.25 -9.93 -5.38
C SER A 638 23.43 -8.63 -5.32
N LEU A 639 24.07 -7.46 -5.47
CA LEU A 639 23.40 -6.16 -5.44
C LEU A 639 22.36 -6.06 -6.56
N LYS A 640 21.18 -5.49 -6.29
CA LYS A 640 20.08 -5.39 -7.26
C LYS A 640 19.87 -3.97 -7.77
N ASN A 641 19.97 -2.98 -6.90
CA ASN A 641 19.71 -1.59 -7.24
C ASN A 641 20.94 -0.76 -6.91
N LEU A 642 21.48 -0.06 -7.91
CA LEU A 642 22.62 0.83 -7.75
C LEU A 642 22.32 2.18 -8.43
N TYR A 643 22.34 3.23 -7.62
CA TYR A 643 22.11 4.60 -8.05
C TYR A 643 23.40 5.39 -7.95
N LEU A 644 23.88 5.89 -9.08
CA LEU A 644 25.12 6.64 -9.22
C LEU A 644 24.91 7.92 -10.06
N GLN A 645 23.67 8.27 -10.41
CA GLN A 645 23.37 9.46 -11.19
C GLN A 645 23.87 10.74 -10.51
N ALA A 646 24.19 11.75 -11.32
CA ALA A 646 24.70 13.05 -10.91
C ALA A 646 25.98 12.97 -10.04
N ASN A 647 26.97 12.20 -10.50
CA ASN A 647 28.33 12.17 -9.97
C ASN A 647 29.30 12.77 -11.01
N GLN A 648 30.60 12.49 -10.90
CA GLN A 648 31.67 12.93 -11.82
C GLN A 648 32.38 11.73 -12.44
N ILE A 649 31.67 10.62 -12.64
CA ILE A 649 32.26 9.36 -13.10
C ILE A 649 32.75 9.52 -14.53
N LYS A 650 34.04 9.23 -14.78
CA LYS A 650 34.72 9.44 -16.07
C LYS A 650 34.92 8.16 -16.89
N GLU A 651 34.91 7.02 -16.23
CA GLU A 651 35.15 5.73 -16.87
C GLU A 651 34.17 4.65 -16.41
N PHE A 652 33.75 3.80 -17.34
CA PHE A 652 32.94 2.62 -17.04
C PHE A 652 33.85 1.40 -16.82
N SER A 653 33.93 0.91 -15.58
CA SER A 653 34.71 -0.28 -15.24
C SER A 653 33.80 -1.49 -15.02
N LEU A 654 33.83 -2.44 -15.96
CA LEU A 654 33.08 -3.70 -15.85
C LEU A 654 33.47 -4.52 -14.60
N SER A 655 34.74 -4.42 -14.20
CA SER A 655 35.29 -5.10 -13.03
C SER A 655 34.69 -4.65 -11.70
N SER A 656 34.07 -3.46 -11.66
CA SER A 656 33.33 -2.98 -10.48
C SER A 656 32.05 -3.78 -10.21
N PHE A 657 31.55 -4.52 -11.21
CA PHE A 657 30.32 -5.32 -11.12
C PHE A 657 30.58 -6.83 -11.12
N CYS A 658 31.55 -7.30 -11.91
CA CYS A 658 31.89 -8.72 -12.04
C CYS A 658 33.41 -8.93 -12.07
N ARG A 659 33.93 -9.82 -11.23
CA ARG A 659 35.36 -10.22 -11.27
C ARG A 659 35.66 -11.25 -12.35
N VAL A 660 34.73 -12.19 -12.56
CA VAL A 660 34.78 -13.22 -13.60
C VAL A 660 33.41 -13.23 -14.25
N VAL A 661 33.37 -13.22 -15.58
CA VAL A 661 32.13 -13.22 -16.35
C VAL A 661 32.01 -14.58 -17.03
N ASP A 662 31.06 -15.39 -16.58
CA ASP A 662 30.69 -16.66 -17.22
C ASP A 662 29.17 -16.88 -17.14
N ILE A 663 28.68 -18.03 -17.64
CA ILE A 663 27.24 -18.33 -17.73
C ILE A 663 26.57 -18.33 -16.35
N THR A 664 27.34 -18.69 -15.30
CA THR A 664 26.91 -18.84 -13.91
C THR A 664 27.28 -17.63 -13.04
N ASN A 665 28.35 -16.90 -13.37
CA ASN A 665 28.86 -15.75 -12.62
C ASN A 665 28.57 -14.44 -13.34
N TYR A 666 27.54 -13.73 -12.87
CA TYR A 666 27.05 -12.46 -13.40
C TYR A 666 26.42 -11.62 -12.27
N SER A 667 26.29 -10.31 -12.50
CA SER A 667 25.70 -9.38 -11.54
C SER A 667 24.16 -9.49 -11.51
N GLN A 668 23.59 -9.40 -10.31
CA GLN A 668 22.16 -9.41 -10.05
C GLN A 668 21.51 -8.02 -10.18
N ILE A 669 22.28 -7.01 -10.61
CA ILE A 669 21.79 -5.65 -10.81
C ILE A 669 20.67 -5.64 -11.83
N ARG A 670 19.56 -5.02 -11.45
CA ARG A 670 18.35 -4.79 -12.25
C ARG A 670 18.19 -3.33 -12.62
N VAL A 671 18.58 -2.44 -11.70
CA VAL A 671 18.53 -0.99 -11.85
C VAL A 671 19.95 -0.46 -11.68
N LEU A 672 20.48 0.15 -12.75
CA LEU A 672 21.73 0.89 -12.73
C LEU A 672 21.50 2.26 -13.34
N ARG A 673 21.59 3.28 -12.49
CA ARG A 673 21.40 4.68 -12.87
C ARG A 673 22.74 5.40 -12.87
N LEU A 674 23.13 5.92 -14.02
CA LEU A 674 24.41 6.60 -14.25
C LEU A 674 24.22 7.98 -14.91
N GLU A 675 22.99 8.45 -15.08
CA GLU A 675 22.68 9.72 -15.74
C GLU A 675 23.41 10.90 -15.10
N GLY A 676 23.87 11.86 -15.91
CA GLY A 676 24.50 13.08 -15.40
C GLY A 676 25.90 12.85 -14.83
N ASN A 677 26.61 11.83 -15.30
CA ASN A 677 28.04 11.63 -15.12
C ASN A 677 28.84 12.07 -16.38
N GLU A 678 30.17 11.95 -16.33
CA GLU A 678 31.08 12.25 -17.44
C GLU A 678 31.36 10.99 -18.32
N ILE A 679 30.39 10.06 -18.39
CA ILE A 679 30.45 8.86 -19.25
C ILE A 679 29.34 8.89 -20.30
N SER A 680 29.60 8.29 -21.45
CA SER A 680 28.64 8.14 -22.55
C SER A 680 28.40 6.66 -22.89
N SER A 681 27.39 6.40 -23.72
CA SER A 681 27.11 5.03 -24.22
C SER A 681 28.24 4.40 -25.01
N ARG A 682 29.19 5.20 -25.54
CA ARG A 682 30.36 4.71 -26.27
C ARG A 682 31.46 4.18 -25.35
N ASP A 683 31.45 4.61 -24.09
CA ASP A 683 32.46 4.24 -23.10
C ASP A 683 32.13 2.90 -22.41
N VAL A 684 30.95 2.33 -22.69
CA VAL A 684 30.49 1.07 -22.13
C VAL A 684 30.94 -0.10 -23.02
N PRO A 685 31.80 -1.01 -22.52
CA PRO A 685 32.27 -2.15 -23.32
C PRO A 685 31.11 -3.05 -23.76
N PRO A 686 31.12 -3.60 -25.00
CA PRO A 686 30.09 -4.52 -25.48
C PRO A 686 29.89 -5.75 -24.57
N GLU A 687 30.95 -6.21 -23.90
CA GLU A 687 30.94 -7.35 -22.99
C GLU A 687 30.11 -7.09 -21.71
N THR A 688 29.73 -5.84 -21.47
CA THR A 688 28.87 -5.45 -20.33
C THR A 688 27.55 -6.22 -20.32
N VAL A 689 27.01 -6.58 -21.50
CA VAL A 689 25.77 -7.35 -21.62
C VAL A 689 25.85 -8.74 -20.97
N TYR A 690 27.05 -9.31 -20.81
CA TYR A 690 27.22 -10.61 -20.17
C TYR A 690 27.18 -10.50 -18.64
N CYS A 691 27.82 -9.47 -18.08
CA CYS A 691 27.85 -9.23 -16.63
C CYS A 691 26.53 -8.62 -16.11
N LEU A 692 26.01 -7.59 -16.79
CA LEU A 692 24.82 -6.82 -16.39
C LEU A 692 23.55 -7.26 -17.11
N ARG A 693 23.47 -8.54 -17.50
CA ARG A 693 22.36 -9.09 -18.31
C ARG A 693 20.95 -8.93 -17.73
N LEU A 694 20.84 -8.65 -16.43
CA LEU A 694 19.57 -8.42 -15.74
C LEU A 694 19.17 -6.95 -15.62
N ALA A 695 20.05 -6.01 -15.98
CA ALA A 695 19.78 -4.58 -15.88
C ALA A 695 18.71 -4.18 -16.92
N GLY A 696 17.47 -4.04 -16.46
CA GLY A 696 16.32 -3.67 -17.29
C GLY A 696 16.17 -2.16 -17.45
N SER A 697 16.69 -1.39 -16.50
CA SER A 697 16.85 0.06 -16.58
C SER A 697 18.34 0.38 -16.45
N PHE A 698 19.00 0.45 -17.60
CA PHE A 698 20.34 0.98 -17.74
C PHE A 698 20.23 2.35 -18.38
N SER A 699 20.55 3.38 -17.61
CA SER A 699 20.41 4.77 -18.02
C SER A 699 21.74 5.49 -17.82
N LEU A 700 22.22 6.11 -18.91
CA LEU A 700 23.50 6.82 -19.01
C LEU A 700 23.25 8.29 -19.29
#